data_AF-A0A496B050-F1
#
_entry.id   AF-A0A496B050-F1
#
_cell.length_a   1.000
_cell.length_b   1.000
_cell.length_c   1.000
_cell.angle_alpha   90.00
_cell.angle_beta   90.00
_cell.angle_gamma   90.00
#
_symmetry.space_group_name_H-M   'P 1'
#
loop_
_entity.id
_entity.type
_entity.pdbx_description
1 polymer ?
#
loop_
_entity_poly.entity_id
_entity_poly.type
_entity_poly.pdbx_seq_one_letter_code
_entity_poly.pdbx_strand_id
1 'polypeptide(L)'
;MHKIKSILLFSIIGTTLIFLVLASTIVGIANAEDLAQQAYLVFEKNCLQCHGDLGSFKESLFIEYNSLIQSGSVVPDQPDESELYKRLLGPTEKGAQMPLNLPPLTDEAIEIIRVWIENGAPDWNVVDINESFVKNKRILETIQHHIETLPIPNRAFARYFSTTHLYNGGLPTEGLQSHYLALSKLVNSLSWGADIVNPQPINTEQTLFYIDLRNYEWDINDSWTEIEKHYPYNIKYEGADQTDLRDLFLNLQSEMRCEVPYVHVDWFIGKASEPPLYNEILALPDTDTELETLLGVNVIRNLKNDAGVRVWRAGFTNSGVSENNRVVERHKSRYGAYWKSYDFAGSVGRQNIFVHPLSFNHDGGEVVFNLPNGLQAYHLFDATGMRLDKAPVEIVSNPAASDPAVYNGISCIGCHTDGMKSFTDEVRPVIQAAQDTIYDKDYALRLYVEQSVMDIFVKQDTERFITALTKTGNSSGGIEPISRFHETYSSYLDAAHAAAAVGLPKNMFLSKIQENANLQSFGLQVLVEGGVVKRDTWTSNFNAIVFALNTPVVASIPDEDSLGTGDIPSYPDDAVYIPDPNLRAALARMLGQRVDAPITVSQMEQFSRFSRTGHTKNGVYVEGEDLTLFNKGIKDLTGLEYAINLKELFVREQREEFRGNGISDLTPISGLTQLVNLNIGGIGNHVSDLSPIANLTNIKHLHLGGNPITDLSPIANFTQLETFGFDDHVPLTDISVLANMENLIRVGMWGPRFRDMSPLVNLPNIETIDLCGNEISEIPSLKNAPKLKNLYVFGNNVSDVSILQDLTNLERLNLSNNNITDISPLAGLTDLKWLDLSQNPIRDWTPLYELSKNTKIEPNGFIFSTASTLVELNGTFTFNIDALFVRNLVGWQCGFSFDPNLLEALEVTEGSFLSSDVTQTFFTKGSIDNENGLITGFNVLRLDGTGLNGSGPLLSIKFKAKKVGKVTFRPGDCTLGDSEGMELPSVVPHLEIEIVEELPTPEEDIFTGPKWDVNMDGKINILDLIIVAKYFGEPITENNQRADVNSDRVINILDLTIVASHLGESTDAAAPWVPALDSSIHGLDAAMIQAWIAQVELEDDGSIAFQRGIAKLQELLALLIPKETALLPNFPNPFNPETWFPYHLANRSNVTITIYDTHGTFIHQLDLGHQQAGYYTTRSRAAYWDGRNDVGERVASGLYFYQLKADGLSYLRKMVIVK
;
A
#
# COMPACT_ATOMS: atom_id res chain seq x y z
N MET A 1 -58.43 -0.10 -52.30
CA MET A 1 -57.62 -0.11 -53.54
C MET A 1 -56.15 0.04 -53.16
N HIS A 2 -55.33 -0.90 -53.64
CA HIS A 2 -53.87 -0.96 -53.72
C HIS A 2 -52.92 -0.14 -52.80
N LYS A 3 -52.15 -0.93 -52.04
CA LYS A 3 -50.67 -0.98 -51.91
C LYS A 3 -49.89 0.04 -51.05
N ILE A 4 -49.16 -0.59 -50.10
CA ILE A 4 -47.87 -0.24 -49.46
C ILE A 4 -47.92 0.66 -48.21
N LYS A 5 -47.76 0.04 -47.03
CA LYS A 5 -46.57 0.18 -46.17
C LYS A 5 -46.58 -0.81 -44.98
N SER A 6 -45.43 -1.49 -44.83
CA SER A 6 -44.80 -2.20 -43.70
C SER A 6 -45.01 -1.58 -42.30
N ILE A 7 -44.79 -2.22 -41.13
CA ILE A 7 -44.43 -3.56 -40.61
C ILE A 7 -44.86 -3.54 -39.12
N LEU A 8 -45.29 -4.69 -38.55
CA LEU A 8 -45.97 -4.82 -37.24
C LEU A 8 -45.05 -5.10 -36.03
N LEU A 9 -45.53 -4.69 -34.84
CA LEU A 9 -45.09 -5.02 -33.47
C LEU A 9 -46.32 -5.40 -32.61
N PHE A 10 -46.18 -6.45 -31.75
CA PHE A 10 -46.87 -6.77 -30.45
C PHE A 10 -48.41 -6.99 -30.41
N SER A 11 -49.07 -7.69 -29.45
CA SER A 11 -48.80 -8.69 -28.38
C SER A 11 -50.11 -8.87 -27.56
N ILE A 12 -50.18 -9.89 -26.68
CA ILE A 12 -50.92 -10.02 -25.39
C ILE A 12 -52.12 -11.02 -25.27
N ILE A 13 -51.81 -12.17 -24.61
CA ILE A 13 -52.39 -12.91 -23.43
C ILE A 13 -53.90 -13.28 -23.35
N GLY A 14 -54.19 -14.53 -22.89
CA GLY A 14 -55.37 -14.84 -22.05
C GLY A 14 -55.84 -16.31 -21.94
N THR A 15 -55.54 -16.97 -20.81
CA THR A 15 -55.92 -18.34 -20.31
C THR A 15 -57.42 -18.51 -19.99
N THR A 16 -58.08 -19.70 -19.86
CA THR A 16 -57.97 -20.72 -18.77
C THR A 16 -58.96 -21.92 -18.98
N LEU A 17 -58.65 -23.09 -18.39
CA LEU A 17 -59.48 -24.24 -17.92
C LEU A 17 -60.16 -25.26 -18.88
N ILE A 18 -59.88 -26.57 -18.69
CA ILE A 18 -60.83 -27.72 -18.57
C ILE A 18 -60.10 -28.97 -17.99
N PHE A 19 -60.76 -29.65 -17.06
CA PHE A 19 -60.47 -30.94 -16.41
C PHE A 19 -61.23 -32.10 -17.11
N LEU A 20 -60.68 -33.34 -17.19
CA LEU A 20 -61.38 -34.62 -16.84
C LEU A 20 -60.52 -35.91 -17.08
N VAL A 21 -60.10 -36.57 -15.99
CA VAL A 21 -60.34 -37.96 -15.54
C VAL A 21 -60.02 -39.23 -16.40
N LEU A 22 -59.27 -40.15 -15.73
CA LEU A 22 -59.19 -41.64 -15.78
C LEU A 22 -58.22 -42.39 -16.74
N ALA A 23 -57.06 -42.71 -16.14
CA ALA A 23 -56.28 -43.95 -16.12
C ALA A 23 -56.70 -45.17 -16.99
N SER A 24 -55.71 -45.75 -17.69
CA SER A 24 -55.49 -47.20 -17.84
C SER A 24 -54.04 -47.49 -18.33
N THR A 25 -53.24 -48.09 -17.44
CA THR A 25 -52.17 -49.06 -17.70
C THR A 25 -51.06 -48.73 -18.70
N ILE A 26 -49.94 -48.20 -18.20
CA ILE A 26 -48.61 -48.79 -18.47
C ILE A 26 -47.90 -48.85 -17.11
N VAL A 27 -47.92 -50.03 -16.47
CA VAL A 27 -46.87 -50.42 -15.53
C VAL A 27 -45.63 -50.61 -16.40
N GLY A 28 -44.93 -49.51 -16.61
CA GLY A 28 -43.59 -49.51 -17.17
C GLY A 28 -42.66 -49.67 -15.98
N ILE A 29 -41.71 -50.59 -16.08
CA ILE A 29 -40.57 -50.69 -15.18
C ILE A 29 -39.97 -49.28 -15.11
N ALA A 30 -40.18 -48.56 -14.00
CA ALA A 30 -39.49 -47.31 -13.77
C ALA A 30 -38.00 -47.64 -13.74
N ASN A 31 -37.19 -46.93 -14.54
CA ASN A 31 -35.75 -47.13 -14.55
C ASN A 31 -35.21 -46.91 -13.12
N ALA A 32 -34.19 -47.68 -12.71
CA ALA A 32 -33.57 -47.57 -11.39
C ALA A 32 -33.11 -46.12 -11.09
N GLU A 33 -32.66 -45.39 -12.11
CA GLU A 33 -32.31 -43.96 -12.02
C GLU A 33 -33.51 -43.05 -11.73
N ASP A 34 -34.67 -43.32 -12.32
CA ASP A 34 -35.89 -42.52 -12.12
C ASP A 34 -36.44 -42.73 -10.69
N LEU A 35 -36.36 -43.96 -10.20
CA LEU A 35 -36.68 -44.32 -8.81
C LEU A 35 -35.71 -43.70 -7.79
N ALA A 36 -34.41 -43.72 -8.07
CA ALA A 36 -33.39 -43.11 -7.22
C ALA A 36 -33.58 -41.58 -7.12
N GLN A 37 -33.86 -40.92 -8.25
CA GLN A 37 -34.11 -39.48 -8.29
C GLN A 37 -35.41 -39.10 -7.58
N GLN A 38 -36.49 -39.87 -7.74
CA GLN A 38 -37.76 -39.62 -7.05
C GLN A 38 -37.63 -39.78 -5.53
N ALA A 39 -36.88 -40.78 -5.06
CA ALA A 39 -36.60 -40.96 -3.64
C ALA A 39 -35.72 -39.83 -3.08
N TYR A 40 -34.66 -39.45 -3.81
CA TYR A 40 -33.81 -38.32 -3.43
C TYR A 40 -34.61 -37.03 -3.26
N LEU A 41 -35.53 -36.70 -4.18
CA LEU A 41 -36.37 -35.50 -4.07
C LEU A 41 -37.27 -35.51 -2.83
N VAL A 42 -37.74 -36.69 -2.39
CA VAL A 42 -38.50 -36.80 -1.13
C VAL A 42 -37.58 -36.55 0.07
N PHE A 43 -36.37 -37.11 0.06
CA PHE A 43 -35.40 -36.90 1.13
C PHE A 43 -34.92 -35.45 1.19
N GLU A 44 -34.58 -34.84 0.06
CA GLU A 44 -34.12 -33.46 -0.06
C GLU A 44 -35.13 -32.48 0.53
N LYS A 45 -36.39 -32.63 0.12
CA LYS A 45 -37.46 -31.73 0.55
C LYS A 45 -37.81 -31.87 2.03
N ASN A 46 -37.74 -33.06 2.60
CA ASN A 46 -38.39 -33.34 3.89
C ASN A 46 -37.45 -33.87 4.98
N CYS A 47 -36.22 -34.28 4.65
CA CYS A 47 -35.35 -35.01 5.56
C CYS A 47 -33.90 -34.50 5.58
N LEU A 48 -33.30 -34.17 4.43
CA LEU A 48 -31.90 -33.73 4.32
C LEU A 48 -31.62 -32.41 5.02
N GLN A 49 -32.63 -31.55 5.20
CA GLN A 49 -32.50 -30.32 5.96
C GLN A 49 -32.06 -30.57 7.42
N CYS A 50 -32.46 -31.70 8.02
CA CYS A 50 -32.10 -32.06 9.39
C CYS A 50 -31.03 -33.15 9.46
N HIS A 51 -30.95 -34.01 8.44
CA HIS A 51 -30.20 -35.28 8.47
C HIS A 51 -29.19 -35.47 7.31
N GLY A 52 -29.02 -34.50 6.40
CA GLY A 52 -27.98 -34.54 5.37
C GLY A 52 -26.63 -34.01 5.89
N ASP A 53 -25.65 -33.89 5.01
CA ASP A 53 -24.27 -33.44 5.31
C ASP A 53 -24.18 -32.10 6.08
N LEU A 54 -25.23 -31.28 6.00
CA LEU A 54 -25.34 -29.95 6.62
C LEU A 54 -26.53 -29.84 7.60
N GLY A 55 -27.11 -30.97 8.02
CA GLY A 55 -28.24 -31.01 8.95
C GLY A 55 -27.85 -30.75 10.41
N SER A 56 -28.78 -30.22 11.21
CA SER A 56 -28.53 -29.86 12.62
C SER A 56 -28.38 -31.06 13.57
N PHE A 57 -28.71 -32.28 13.15
CA PHE A 57 -28.69 -33.48 13.99
C PHE A 57 -27.53 -34.42 13.60
N LYS A 58 -26.49 -34.48 14.43
CA LYS A 58 -25.29 -35.32 14.16
C LYS A 58 -25.38 -36.78 14.64
N GLU A 59 -26.40 -37.19 15.39
CA GLU A 59 -26.31 -38.46 16.15
C GLU A 59 -27.54 -39.42 16.11
N SER A 60 -28.35 -39.49 15.05
CA SER A 60 -29.29 -40.64 15.00
C SER A 60 -29.75 -41.17 13.65
N LEU A 61 -29.59 -40.46 12.55
CA LEU A 61 -29.75 -41.02 11.21
C LEU A 61 -29.12 -40.03 10.23
N PHE A 62 -28.09 -40.43 9.49
CA PHE A 62 -27.47 -39.61 8.46
C PHE A 62 -27.99 -40.10 7.11
N ILE A 63 -28.70 -39.23 6.38
CA ILE A 63 -29.37 -39.57 5.13
C ILE A 63 -28.39 -39.25 3.99
N GLU A 64 -27.32 -40.02 3.93
CA GLU A 64 -26.39 -40.13 2.81
C GLU A 64 -26.50 -41.57 2.29
N TYR A 65 -26.46 -41.76 0.96
CA TYR A 65 -26.81 -43.03 0.33
C TYR A 65 -26.05 -44.22 0.94
N ASN A 66 -24.73 -44.10 1.01
CA ASN A 66 -23.87 -45.15 1.54
C ASN A 66 -24.11 -45.36 3.04
N SER A 67 -24.25 -44.27 3.80
CA SER A 67 -24.53 -44.30 5.23
C SER A 67 -25.85 -44.98 5.60
N LEU A 68 -26.91 -44.83 4.81
CA LEU A 68 -28.21 -45.46 5.06
C LEU A 68 -28.15 -46.99 4.99
N ILE A 69 -27.42 -47.50 4.00
CA ILE A 69 -27.24 -48.94 3.79
C ILE A 69 -26.25 -49.50 4.80
N GLN A 70 -25.11 -48.83 5.01
CA GLN A 70 -24.06 -49.27 5.95
C GLN A 70 -24.54 -49.27 7.42
N SER A 71 -25.38 -48.32 7.80
CA SER A 71 -25.96 -48.26 9.16
C SER A 71 -27.09 -49.28 9.39
N GLY A 72 -27.57 -49.95 8.33
CA GLY A 72 -28.76 -50.80 8.38
C GLY A 72 -30.07 -50.03 8.60
N SER A 73 -30.04 -48.71 8.45
CA SER A 73 -31.23 -47.85 8.51
C SER A 73 -32.15 -48.10 7.31
N VAL A 74 -31.55 -48.44 6.17
CA VAL A 74 -32.22 -49.02 5.00
C VAL A 74 -31.63 -50.40 4.75
N VAL A 75 -32.50 -51.40 4.66
CA VAL A 75 -32.16 -52.76 4.24
C VAL A 75 -32.71 -52.94 2.83
N PRO A 76 -31.84 -52.95 1.79
CA PRO A 76 -32.27 -53.11 0.41
C PRO A 76 -33.19 -54.33 0.21
N ASP A 77 -34.19 -54.17 -0.65
CA ASP A 77 -35.26 -55.15 -0.95
C ASP A 77 -36.22 -55.46 0.21
N GLN A 78 -36.02 -54.89 1.41
CA GLN A 78 -36.79 -55.19 2.61
C GLN A 78 -37.28 -53.90 3.32
N PRO A 79 -38.32 -53.23 2.78
CA PRO A 79 -38.87 -52.01 3.40
C PRO A 79 -39.35 -52.27 4.83
N ASP A 80 -40.01 -53.40 5.08
CA ASP A 80 -40.54 -53.77 6.40
C ASP A 80 -39.46 -54.12 7.42
N GLU A 81 -38.19 -54.28 7.01
CA GLU A 81 -37.06 -54.43 7.92
C GLU A 81 -36.21 -53.16 8.06
N SER A 82 -36.43 -52.17 7.19
CA SER A 82 -35.74 -50.89 7.18
C SER A 82 -36.23 -49.97 8.29
N GLU A 83 -35.36 -49.61 9.23
CA GLU A 83 -35.71 -48.76 10.37
C GLU A 83 -36.20 -47.37 9.93
N LEU A 84 -35.61 -46.80 8.87
CA LEU A 84 -36.03 -45.53 8.29
C LEU A 84 -37.51 -45.59 7.89
N TYR A 85 -37.91 -46.62 7.14
CA TYR A 85 -39.28 -46.78 6.64
C TYR A 85 -40.30 -46.95 7.78
N LYS A 86 -39.97 -47.79 8.79
CA LYS A 86 -40.82 -47.97 10.00
C LYS A 86 -41.08 -46.64 10.71
N ARG A 87 -40.06 -45.78 10.83
CA ARG A 87 -40.16 -44.48 11.49
C ARG A 87 -40.96 -43.44 10.71
N LEU A 88 -41.15 -43.60 9.40
CA LEU A 88 -42.06 -42.74 8.63
C LEU A 88 -43.54 -43.07 8.91
N LEU A 89 -43.84 -44.35 9.16
CA LEU A 89 -45.20 -44.83 9.45
C LEU A 89 -45.66 -44.53 10.88
N GLY A 90 -44.73 -44.43 11.84
CA GLY A 90 -45.04 -44.20 13.25
C GLY A 90 -43.80 -44.25 14.15
N PRO A 91 -43.94 -44.01 15.47
CA PRO A 91 -42.82 -44.15 16.41
C PRO A 91 -42.41 -45.62 16.59
N THR A 92 -41.11 -45.87 16.78
CA THR A 92 -40.52 -47.20 16.98
C THR A 92 -39.74 -47.28 18.30
N GLU A 93 -39.27 -48.47 18.68
CA GLU A 93 -38.41 -48.64 19.86
C GLU A 93 -37.05 -47.90 19.74
N LYS A 94 -36.62 -47.56 18.51
CA LYS A 94 -35.37 -46.84 18.24
C LYS A 94 -35.54 -45.33 18.03
N GLY A 95 -36.78 -44.80 18.08
CA GLY A 95 -37.00 -43.35 18.04
C GLY A 95 -38.42 -42.93 17.66
N ALA A 96 -38.70 -41.62 17.79
CA ALA A 96 -39.98 -41.03 17.42
C ALA A 96 -40.24 -41.06 15.90
N GLN A 97 -41.52 -40.90 15.52
CA GLN A 97 -41.96 -40.80 14.13
C GLN A 97 -41.26 -39.62 13.44
N MET A 98 -40.83 -39.84 12.21
CA MET A 98 -40.19 -38.84 11.36
C MET A 98 -41.16 -38.39 10.25
N PRO A 99 -41.14 -37.10 9.85
CA PRO A 99 -40.27 -36.03 10.35
C PRO A 99 -40.70 -35.47 11.73
N LEU A 100 -39.72 -35.21 12.60
CA LEU A 100 -39.95 -34.78 13.99
C LEU A 100 -40.44 -33.32 14.05
N ASN A 101 -41.52 -33.05 14.80
CA ASN A 101 -42.14 -31.72 14.93
C ASN A 101 -42.64 -31.10 13.62
N LEU A 102 -42.77 -31.90 12.56
CA LEU A 102 -43.39 -31.54 11.29
C LEU A 102 -44.60 -32.45 11.03
N PRO A 103 -45.53 -32.06 10.15
CA PRO A 103 -46.58 -32.96 9.69
C PRO A 103 -45.99 -34.24 9.10
N PRO A 104 -46.63 -35.42 9.27
CA PRO A 104 -46.21 -36.64 8.59
C PRO A 104 -46.11 -36.45 7.07
N LEU A 105 -45.19 -37.17 6.45
CA LEU A 105 -45.10 -37.24 4.98
C LEU A 105 -46.44 -37.67 4.39
N THR A 106 -46.71 -37.25 3.15
CA THR A 106 -47.88 -37.72 2.41
C THR A 106 -47.76 -39.21 2.10
N ASP A 107 -48.91 -39.91 2.00
CA ASP A 107 -48.94 -41.34 1.63
C ASP A 107 -48.17 -41.61 0.32
N GLU A 108 -48.22 -40.67 -0.63
CA GLU A 108 -47.48 -40.73 -1.90
C GLU A 108 -45.96 -40.66 -1.71
N ALA A 109 -45.46 -39.80 -0.81
CA ALA A 109 -44.03 -39.68 -0.53
C ALA A 109 -43.49 -40.90 0.23
N ILE A 110 -44.29 -41.45 1.15
CA ILE A 110 -43.96 -42.69 1.86
C ILE A 110 -43.91 -43.86 0.88
N GLU A 111 -44.86 -43.91 -0.07
CA GLU A 111 -44.91 -44.95 -1.10
C GLU A 111 -43.70 -44.89 -2.05
N ILE A 112 -43.25 -43.69 -2.44
CA ILE A 112 -42.02 -43.52 -3.24
C ILE A 112 -40.80 -44.10 -2.52
N ILE A 113 -40.64 -43.82 -1.22
CA ILE A 113 -39.53 -44.36 -0.42
C ILE A 113 -39.66 -45.88 -0.28
N ARG A 114 -40.88 -46.41 -0.07
CA ARG A 114 -41.14 -47.86 -0.02
C ARG A 114 -40.68 -48.54 -1.31
N VAL A 115 -41.14 -48.05 -2.46
CA VAL A 115 -40.83 -48.63 -3.77
C VAL A 115 -39.35 -48.50 -4.10
N TRP A 116 -38.70 -47.41 -3.69
CA TRP A 116 -37.24 -47.27 -3.82
C TRP A 116 -36.48 -48.35 -3.04
N ILE A 117 -36.86 -48.62 -1.78
CA ILE A 117 -36.23 -49.70 -0.98
C ILE A 117 -36.49 -51.08 -1.59
N GLU A 118 -37.71 -51.34 -2.06
CA GLU A 118 -38.09 -52.62 -2.69
C GLU A 118 -37.33 -52.94 -3.97
N ASN A 119 -36.79 -51.93 -4.66
CA ASN A 119 -36.04 -52.09 -5.89
C ASN A 119 -34.52 -52.03 -5.64
N GLY A 120 -34.07 -52.49 -4.48
CA GLY A 120 -32.67 -52.58 -4.11
C GLY A 120 -32.04 -51.26 -3.66
N ALA A 121 -32.85 -50.22 -3.40
CA ALA A 121 -32.39 -48.87 -3.05
C ALA A 121 -31.29 -48.39 -4.03
N PRO A 122 -31.61 -48.16 -5.32
CA PRO A 122 -30.62 -47.75 -6.31
C PRO A 122 -29.97 -46.40 -5.95
N ASP A 123 -28.67 -46.27 -6.23
CA ASP A 123 -27.85 -45.09 -5.92
C ASP A 123 -28.31 -43.86 -6.69
N TRP A 124 -28.61 -42.79 -5.96
CA TRP A 124 -29.01 -41.50 -6.53
C TRP A 124 -27.83 -40.62 -6.94
N ASN A 125 -26.58 -41.07 -6.79
CA ASN A 125 -25.37 -40.31 -7.14
C ASN A 125 -24.80 -40.63 -8.55
N VAL A 126 -25.46 -41.45 -9.36
CA VAL A 126 -24.97 -41.78 -10.71
C VAL A 126 -25.54 -40.78 -11.73
N VAL A 127 -24.76 -39.75 -12.06
CA VAL A 127 -24.86 -39.02 -13.34
C VAL A 127 -23.58 -39.29 -14.13
N ASP A 128 -23.69 -39.91 -15.30
CA ASP A 128 -22.56 -40.19 -16.18
C ASP A 128 -22.08 -38.89 -16.86
N ILE A 129 -20.99 -38.29 -16.34
CA ILE A 129 -20.53 -36.92 -16.65
C ILE A 129 -19.68 -36.82 -17.94
N ASN A 130 -19.57 -37.90 -18.74
CA ASN A 130 -18.64 -37.91 -19.86
C ASN A 130 -19.07 -37.09 -21.10
N GLU A 131 -20.36 -36.77 -21.27
CA GLU A 131 -20.83 -35.93 -22.39
C GLU A 131 -20.93 -34.42 -22.06
N SER A 132 -20.89 -34.03 -20.78
CA SER A 132 -21.10 -32.64 -20.33
C SER A 132 -19.83 -31.86 -19.92
N PHE A 133 -18.67 -32.50 -19.85
CA PHE A 133 -17.42 -31.87 -19.38
C PHE A 133 -16.95 -30.70 -20.28
N VAL A 134 -16.82 -29.50 -19.71
CA VAL A 134 -16.36 -28.29 -20.42
C VAL A 134 -14.84 -28.16 -20.31
N LYS A 135 -14.13 -28.28 -21.44
CA LYS A 135 -12.67 -28.16 -21.51
C LYS A 135 -12.21 -26.70 -21.41
N ASN A 136 -10.98 -26.48 -20.90
CA ASN A 136 -10.36 -25.14 -20.82
C ASN A 136 -10.34 -24.39 -22.16
N LYS A 137 -10.12 -25.10 -23.28
CA LYS A 137 -10.19 -24.51 -24.63
C LYS A 137 -11.52 -23.80 -24.87
N ARG A 138 -12.63 -24.45 -24.52
CA ARG A 138 -13.99 -23.92 -24.70
C ARG A 138 -14.24 -22.70 -23.81
N ILE A 139 -13.69 -22.69 -22.59
CA ILE A 139 -13.75 -21.53 -21.69
C ILE A 139 -13.08 -20.31 -22.35
N LEU A 140 -11.82 -20.46 -22.78
CA LEU A 140 -11.04 -19.39 -23.39
C LEU A 140 -11.67 -18.92 -24.71
N GLU A 141 -12.14 -19.83 -25.56
CA GLU A 141 -12.82 -19.48 -26.83
C GLU A 141 -14.13 -18.70 -26.58
N THR A 142 -14.88 -19.06 -25.53
CA THR A 142 -16.11 -18.36 -25.16
C THR A 142 -15.81 -16.94 -24.69
N ILE A 143 -14.77 -16.76 -23.87
CA ILE A 143 -14.31 -15.45 -23.43
C ILE A 143 -13.84 -14.62 -24.63
N GLN A 144 -13.02 -15.20 -25.51
CA GLN A 144 -12.53 -14.54 -26.72
C GLN A 144 -13.67 -14.07 -27.62
N HIS A 145 -14.67 -14.93 -27.85
CA HIS A 145 -15.85 -14.56 -28.64
C HIS A 145 -16.61 -13.40 -28.00
N HIS A 146 -16.79 -13.40 -26.67
CA HIS A 146 -17.44 -12.29 -25.98
C HIS A 146 -16.63 -10.99 -26.07
N ILE A 147 -15.31 -11.04 -25.86
CA ILE A 147 -14.40 -9.88 -26.03
C ILE A 147 -14.51 -9.27 -27.43
N GLU A 148 -14.62 -10.09 -28.47
CA GLU A 148 -14.77 -9.62 -29.86
C GLU A 148 -16.07 -8.85 -30.09
N THR A 149 -17.13 -9.12 -29.32
CA THR A 149 -18.38 -8.36 -29.37
C THR A 149 -18.28 -6.98 -28.70
N LEU A 150 -17.28 -6.78 -27.83
CA LEU A 150 -17.08 -5.52 -27.11
C LEU A 150 -16.30 -4.50 -27.98
N PRO A 151 -16.65 -3.20 -27.91
CA PRO A 151 -15.83 -2.15 -28.51
C PRO A 151 -14.38 -2.20 -27.99
N ILE A 152 -13.40 -2.00 -28.86
CA ILE A 152 -11.96 -2.08 -28.52
C ILE A 152 -11.59 -1.32 -27.23
N PRO A 153 -12.05 -0.07 -26.99
CA PRO A 153 -11.73 0.65 -25.75
C PRO A 153 -12.28 0.01 -24.47
N ASN A 154 -13.30 -0.84 -24.58
CA ASN A 154 -13.96 -1.48 -23.44
C ASN A 154 -13.31 -2.81 -23.05
N ARG A 155 -12.56 -3.44 -23.97
CA ARG A 155 -11.98 -4.78 -23.75
C ARG A 155 -11.04 -4.82 -22.56
N ALA A 156 -10.29 -3.74 -22.32
CA ALA A 156 -9.39 -3.61 -21.18
C ALA A 156 -10.09 -3.63 -19.80
N PHE A 157 -11.41 -3.36 -19.73
CA PHE A 157 -12.18 -3.36 -18.49
C PHE A 157 -13.01 -4.63 -18.29
N ALA A 158 -12.99 -5.55 -19.26
CA ALA A 158 -13.71 -6.80 -19.19
C ALA A 158 -13.01 -7.77 -18.24
N ARG A 159 -13.74 -8.39 -17.31
CA ARG A 159 -13.26 -9.46 -16.44
C ARG A 159 -14.27 -10.58 -16.31
N TYR A 160 -13.80 -11.77 -15.98
CA TYR A 160 -14.63 -12.98 -15.98
C TYR A 160 -14.49 -13.80 -14.70
N PHE A 161 -15.59 -14.38 -14.26
CA PHE A 161 -15.66 -15.36 -13.20
C PHE A 161 -16.20 -16.69 -13.73
N SER A 162 -15.73 -17.80 -13.18
CA SER A 162 -16.10 -19.15 -13.61
C SER A 162 -16.57 -20.03 -12.45
N THR A 163 -17.70 -20.71 -12.65
CA THR A 163 -18.14 -21.89 -11.89
C THR A 163 -17.99 -23.18 -12.70
N THR A 164 -17.32 -23.13 -13.86
CA THR A 164 -17.19 -24.29 -14.75
C THR A 164 -16.49 -25.47 -14.07
N HIS A 165 -15.51 -25.23 -13.19
CA HIS A 165 -14.86 -26.31 -12.43
C HIS A 165 -15.81 -26.98 -11.43
N LEU A 166 -16.75 -26.24 -10.83
CA LEU A 166 -17.78 -26.81 -9.96
C LEU A 166 -18.79 -27.63 -10.78
N TYR A 167 -19.22 -27.11 -11.93
CA TYR A 167 -20.08 -27.84 -12.86
C TYR A 167 -19.42 -29.14 -13.34
N ASN A 168 -18.15 -29.07 -13.75
CA ASN A 168 -17.36 -30.24 -14.15
C ASN A 168 -17.12 -31.22 -12.99
N GLY A 169 -17.10 -30.73 -11.75
CA GLY A 169 -17.03 -31.53 -10.52
C GLY A 169 -18.34 -32.23 -10.14
N GLY A 170 -19.43 -31.96 -10.86
CA GLY A 170 -20.74 -32.58 -10.64
C GLY A 170 -21.69 -31.74 -9.79
N LEU A 171 -21.38 -30.45 -9.52
CA LEU A 171 -22.28 -29.59 -8.75
C LEU A 171 -23.61 -29.36 -9.51
N PRO A 172 -24.78 -29.64 -8.92
CA PRO A 172 -26.06 -29.47 -9.59
C PRO A 172 -26.40 -27.99 -9.84
N THR A 173 -27.33 -27.73 -10.76
CA THR A 173 -27.75 -26.39 -11.19
C THR A 173 -28.16 -25.48 -10.01
N GLU A 174 -28.82 -26.01 -8.99
CA GLU A 174 -29.21 -25.25 -7.80
C GLU A 174 -28.00 -24.80 -6.98
N GLY A 175 -26.97 -25.65 -6.89
CA GLY A 175 -25.68 -25.31 -6.28
C GLY A 175 -24.95 -24.22 -7.07
N LEU A 176 -24.95 -24.30 -8.40
CA LEU A 176 -24.35 -23.28 -9.28
C LEU A 176 -25.07 -21.94 -9.16
N GLN A 177 -26.41 -21.96 -9.11
CA GLN A 177 -27.22 -20.76 -8.91
C GLN A 177 -26.92 -20.10 -7.56
N SER A 178 -26.72 -20.90 -6.52
CA SER A 178 -26.37 -20.37 -5.18
C SER A 178 -25.00 -19.69 -5.18
N HIS A 179 -24.00 -20.26 -5.89
CA HIS A 179 -22.70 -19.61 -6.07
C HIS A 179 -22.81 -18.31 -6.88
N TYR A 180 -23.66 -18.27 -7.90
CA TYR A 180 -23.93 -17.04 -8.65
C TYR A 180 -24.54 -15.95 -7.76
N LEU A 181 -25.51 -16.29 -6.90
CA LEU A 181 -26.11 -15.34 -5.96
C LEU A 181 -25.09 -14.81 -4.94
N ALA A 182 -24.19 -15.67 -4.46
CA ALA A 182 -23.09 -15.30 -3.58
C ALA A 182 -22.09 -14.35 -4.28
N LEU A 183 -21.69 -14.67 -5.51
CA LEU A 183 -20.83 -13.82 -6.34
C LEU A 183 -21.47 -12.45 -6.56
N SER A 184 -22.75 -12.43 -6.96
CA SER A 184 -23.53 -11.21 -7.20
C SER A 184 -23.58 -10.31 -5.97
N LYS A 185 -23.81 -10.89 -4.78
CA LYS A 185 -23.76 -10.17 -3.51
C LYS A 185 -22.36 -9.65 -3.22
N LEU A 186 -21.35 -10.50 -3.27
CA LEU A 186 -20.00 -10.16 -2.81
C LEU A 186 -19.31 -9.11 -3.70
N VAL A 187 -19.36 -9.23 -5.03
CA VAL A 187 -18.74 -8.24 -5.94
C VAL A 187 -19.34 -6.84 -5.70
N ASN A 188 -20.66 -6.76 -5.42
CA ASN A 188 -21.30 -5.49 -5.08
C ASN A 188 -21.03 -5.04 -3.63
N SER A 189 -20.83 -5.96 -2.69
CA SER A 189 -20.37 -5.65 -1.31
C SER A 189 -18.91 -5.22 -1.24
N LEU A 190 -18.15 -5.39 -2.31
CA LEU A 190 -16.75 -4.99 -2.46
C LEU A 190 -16.58 -3.80 -3.42
N SER A 191 -17.63 -2.99 -3.57
CA SER A 191 -17.72 -1.94 -4.58
C SER A 191 -18.11 -0.60 -3.98
N TRP A 192 -17.42 0.46 -4.42
CA TRP A 192 -17.80 1.85 -4.16
C TRP A 192 -18.75 2.40 -5.24
N GLY A 193 -19.12 1.58 -6.23
CA GLY A 193 -20.14 1.91 -7.22
C GLY A 193 -21.50 2.22 -6.58
N ALA A 194 -22.21 3.20 -7.13
CA ALA A 194 -23.51 3.64 -6.63
C ALA A 194 -24.66 2.69 -7.03
N ASP A 195 -24.47 1.89 -8.08
CA ASP A 195 -25.46 0.98 -8.60
C ASP A 195 -25.09 -0.48 -8.33
N ILE A 196 -26.11 -1.31 -8.16
CA ILE A 196 -25.92 -2.76 -8.11
C ILE A 196 -25.95 -3.29 -9.53
N VAL A 197 -24.82 -3.85 -9.96
CA VAL A 197 -24.66 -4.48 -11.27
C VAL A 197 -24.31 -5.94 -11.03
N ASN A 198 -25.13 -6.86 -11.52
CA ASN A 198 -24.90 -8.29 -11.32
C ASN A 198 -24.02 -8.83 -12.46
N PRO A 199 -23.11 -9.78 -12.18
CA PRO A 199 -22.35 -10.47 -13.22
C PRO A 199 -23.25 -11.08 -14.30
N GLN A 200 -22.88 -10.95 -15.57
CA GLN A 200 -23.72 -11.38 -16.71
C GLN A 200 -23.26 -12.73 -17.26
N PRO A 201 -24.11 -13.76 -17.36
CA PRO A 201 -23.72 -15.04 -17.96
C PRO A 201 -23.43 -14.88 -19.46
N ILE A 202 -22.30 -15.42 -19.93
CA ILE A 202 -21.88 -15.33 -21.35
C ILE A 202 -21.98 -16.66 -22.11
N ASN A 203 -22.34 -17.75 -21.43
CA ASN A 203 -22.50 -19.07 -22.03
C ASN A 203 -23.85 -19.71 -21.66
N THR A 204 -24.25 -20.69 -22.46
CA THR A 204 -25.53 -21.39 -22.33
C THR A 204 -25.68 -22.15 -21.02
N GLU A 205 -24.58 -22.68 -20.49
CA GLU A 205 -24.54 -23.40 -19.22
C GLU A 205 -24.58 -22.45 -18.00
N GLN A 206 -24.48 -21.13 -18.21
CA GLN A 206 -24.42 -20.11 -17.15
C GLN A 206 -23.32 -20.39 -16.11
N THR A 207 -22.13 -20.75 -16.61
CA THR A 207 -20.96 -21.06 -15.78
C THR A 207 -19.82 -20.07 -15.95
N LEU A 208 -19.93 -19.12 -16.89
CA LEU A 208 -18.99 -18.02 -17.11
C LEU A 208 -19.73 -16.69 -17.03
N PHE A 209 -19.25 -15.80 -16.17
CA PHE A 209 -19.89 -14.54 -15.85
C PHE A 209 -18.96 -13.36 -16.15
N TYR A 210 -19.45 -12.41 -16.93
CA TYR A 210 -18.77 -11.18 -17.31
C TYR A 210 -19.09 -10.05 -16.33
N ILE A 211 -18.07 -9.27 -16.00
CA ILE A 211 -18.21 -7.97 -15.35
C ILE A 211 -17.40 -6.91 -16.11
N ASP A 212 -17.83 -5.65 -15.99
CA ASP A 212 -17.08 -4.46 -16.41
C ASP A 212 -16.62 -3.72 -15.15
N LEU A 213 -15.31 -3.57 -14.97
CA LEU A 213 -14.70 -3.02 -13.75
C LEU A 213 -15.26 -1.64 -13.36
N ARG A 214 -15.59 -0.82 -14.36
CA ARG A 214 -16.06 0.56 -14.17
C ARG A 214 -17.40 0.64 -13.46
N ASN A 215 -18.23 -0.40 -13.57
CA ASN A 215 -19.51 -0.47 -12.88
C ASN A 215 -19.36 -0.58 -11.35
N TYR A 216 -18.16 -0.95 -10.89
CA TYR A 216 -17.87 -1.17 -9.48
C TYR A 216 -16.92 -0.11 -8.89
N GLU A 217 -16.55 0.90 -9.69
CA GLU A 217 -15.51 1.89 -9.35
C GLU A 217 -14.15 1.25 -9.02
N TRP A 218 -13.88 0.08 -9.61
CA TRP A 218 -12.60 -0.60 -9.50
C TRP A 218 -11.59 0.06 -10.45
N ASP A 219 -11.13 1.25 -10.06
CA ASP A 219 -10.03 2.01 -10.68
C ASP A 219 -9.22 2.82 -9.62
N ILE A 220 -9.70 2.95 -8.38
CA ILE A 220 -9.15 3.89 -7.38
C ILE A 220 -7.84 3.39 -6.74
N ASN A 221 -7.58 2.08 -6.71
CA ASN A 221 -6.31 1.42 -6.36
C ASN A 221 -6.23 0.01 -6.99
N ASP A 222 -6.69 -0.10 -8.24
CA ASP A 222 -6.84 -1.30 -9.10
C ASP A 222 -7.11 -2.65 -8.39
N SER A 223 -8.30 -2.75 -7.77
CA SER A 223 -8.82 -3.92 -7.05
C SER A 223 -8.70 -5.25 -7.80
N TRP A 224 -8.73 -5.24 -9.14
CA TRP A 224 -8.53 -6.48 -9.91
C TRP A 224 -7.10 -6.99 -9.82
N THR A 225 -6.11 -6.09 -9.83
CA THR A 225 -4.70 -6.46 -9.66
C THR A 225 -4.45 -7.14 -8.31
N GLU A 226 -5.12 -6.69 -7.24
CA GLU A 226 -5.05 -7.37 -5.94
C GLU A 226 -5.68 -8.78 -6.01
N ILE A 227 -6.83 -8.92 -6.69
CA ILE A 227 -7.42 -10.25 -6.93
C ILE A 227 -6.43 -11.17 -7.66
N GLU A 228 -5.75 -10.69 -8.70
CA GLU A 228 -4.76 -11.48 -9.46
C GLU A 228 -3.55 -11.87 -8.62
N LYS A 229 -3.07 -10.98 -7.75
CA LYS A 229 -1.93 -11.22 -6.86
C LYS A 229 -2.18 -12.39 -5.91
N HIS A 230 -3.41 -12.54 -5.43
CA HIS A 230 -3.79 -13.60 -4.50
C HIS A 230 -4.33 -14.87 -5.19
N TYR A 231 -4.64 -14.83 -6.50
CA TYR A 231 -5.28 -15.95 -7.20
C TYR A 231 -4.30 -17.09 -7.55
N PRO A 232 -4.45 -18.30 -7.00
CA PRO A 232 -3.46 -19.37 -7.13
C PRO A 232 -3.71 -20.30 -8.33
N TYR A 233 -4.85 -20.19 -9.02
CA TYR A 233 -5.29 -21.14 -10.04
C TYR A 233 -5.00 -20.69 -11.48
N ASN A 234 -3.94 -19.89 -11.68
CA ASN A 234 -3.54 -19.43 -13.01
C ASN A 234 -2.81 -20.53 -13.79
N ILE A 235 -3.50 -21.18 -14.74
CA ILE A 235 -2.94 -22.28 -15.55
C ILE A 235 -2.06 -21.72 -16.67
N LYS A 236 -0.75 -22.03 -16.64
CA LYS A 236 0.19 -21.73 -17.74
C LYS A 236 0.24 -22.86 -18.77
N TYR A 237 -0.03 -22.53 -20.04
CA TYR A 237 -0.01 -23.47 -21.17
C TYR A 237 1.38 -23.49 -21.82
N GLU A 238 2.28 -24.35 -21.36
CA GLU A 238 3.70 -24.35 -21.78
C GLU A 238 4.10 -25.56 -22.65
N GLY A 239 3.22 -26.56 -22.80
CA GLY A 239 3.48 -27.76 -23.61
C GLY A 239 3.51 -27.49 -25.12
N ALA A 240 4.38 -28.21 -25.85
CA ALA A 240 4.51 -28.05 -27.30
C ALA A 240 3.20 -28.38 -28.07
N ASP A 241 2.36 -29.25 -27.51
CA ASP A 241 1.04 -29.64 -28.01
C ASP A 241 -0.09 -28.65 -27.60
N GLN A 242 0.21 -27.66 -26.77
CA GLN A 242 -0.74 -26.66 -26.26
C GLN A 242 -0.57 -25.27 -26.91
N THR A 243 0.17 -25.16 -28.02
CA THR A 243 0.46 -23.88 -28.69
C THR A 243 -0.81 -23.07 -28.98
N ASP A 244 -1.87 -23.70 -29.50
CA ASP A 244 -3.16 -23.03 -29.76
C ASP A 244 -3.80 -22.43 -28.48
N LEU A 245 -3.71 -23.14 -27.36
CA LEU A 245 -4.25 -22.70 -26.07
C LEU A 245 -3.44 -21.55 -25.49
N ARG A 246 -2.10 -21.64 -25.60
CA ARG A 246 -1.18 -20.59 -25.20
C ARG A 246 -1.43 -19.31 -25.97
N ASP A 247 -1.53 -19.39 -27.29
CA ASP A 247 -1.75 -18.21 -28.14
C ASP A 247 -3.10 -17.55 -27.85
N LEU A 248 -4.15 -18.35 -27.63
CA LEU A 248 -5.47 -17.85 -27.21
C LEU A 248 -5.41 -17.17 -25.85
N PHE A 249 -4.71 -17.77 -24.87
CA PHE A 249 -4.55 -17.22 -23.53
C PHE A 249 -3.78 -15.88 -23.55
N LEU A 250 -2.66 -15.82 -24.26
CA LEU A 250 -1.85 -14.60 -24.42
C LEU A 250 -2.63 -13.49 -25.13
N ASN A 251 -3.46 -13.84 -26.11
CA ASN A 251 -4.31 -12.86 -26.79
C ASN A 251 -5.33 -12.23 -25.83
N LEU A 252 -5.96 -13.05 -24.99
CA LEU A 252 -6.89 -12.57 -23.97
C LEU A 252 -6.20 -11.65 -22.95
N GLN A 253 -5.02 -12.04 -22.45
CA GLN A 253 -4.23 -11.19 -21.55
C GLN A 253 -3.92 -9.82 -22.19
N SER A 254 -3.58 -9.81 -23.48
CA SER A 254 -3.30 -8.57 -24.22
C SER A 254 -4.55 -7.70 -24.42
N GLU A 255 -5.68 -8.27 -24.84
CA GLU A 255 -6.92 -7.53 -25.11
C GLU A 255 -7.54 -6.96 -23.82
N MET A 256 -7.45 -7.72 -22.72
CA MET A 256 -8.01 -7.36 -21.41
C MET A 256 -7.04 -6.60 -20.51
N ARG A 257 -5.75 -6.57 -20.85
CA ARG A 257 -4.66 -6.00 -20.03
C ARG A 257 -4.65 -6.58 -18.61
N CYS A 258 -4.62 -7.90 -18.52
CA CYS A 258 -4.69 -8.62 -17.24
C CYS A 258 -3.80 -9.86 -17.28
N GLU A 259 -3.35 -10.35 -16.13
CA GLU A 259 -2.58 -11.59 -16.04
C GLU A 259 -3.50 -12.83 -15.96
N VAL A 260 -4.72 -12.66 -15.43
CA VAL A 260 -5.66 -13.75 -15.18
C VAL A 260 -6.96 -13.49 -15.95
N PRO A 261 -7.18 -14.17 -17.10
CA PRO A 261 -8.38 -13.96 -17.91
C PRO A 261 -9.71 -14.31 -17.22
N TYR A 262 -9.70 -15.21 -16.21
CA TYR A 262 -10.88 -15.51 -15.41
C TYR A 262 -10.51 -16.04 -14.01
N VAL A 263 -11.42 -15.85 -13.05
CA VAL A 263 -11.25 -16.26 -11.64
C VAL A 263 -12.32 -17.28 -11.23
N HIS A 264 -11.95 -18.27 -10.41
CA HIS A 264 -12.91 -19.24 -9.85
C HIS A 264 -13.82 -18.60 -8.79
N VAL A 265 -15.13 -18.80 -8.91
CA VAL A 265 -16.14 -18.16 -8.05
C VAL A 265 -16.05 -18.61 -6.59
N ASP A 266 -15.87 -19.90 -6.31
CA ASP A 266 -15.71 -20.44 -4.96
C ASP A 266 -14.49 -19.86 -4.23
N TRP A 267 -13.35 -19.76 -4.92
CA TRP A 267 -12.16 -19.11 -4.37
C TRP A 267 -12.42 -17.63 -4.11
N PHE A 268 -13.02 -16.90 -5.06
CA PHE A 268 -13.28 -15.47 -4.89
C PHE A 268 -14.21 -15.22 -3.70
N ILE A 269 -15.28 -16.02 -3.56
CA ILE A 269 -16.17 -15.92 -2.40
C ILE A 269 -15.42 -16.20 -1.10
N GLY A 270 -14.62 -17.27 -1.06
CA GLY A 270 -13.90 -17.67 0.14
C GLY A 270 -12.79 -16.70 0.56
N LYS A 271 -12.06 -16.11 -0.39
CA LYS A 271 -10.87 -15.29 -0.14
C LYS A 271 -11.11 -13.78 -0.19
N ALA A 272 -11.95 -13.29 -1.09
CA ALA A 272 -12.22 -11.84 -1.18
C ALA A 272 -13.15 -11.33 -0.07
N SER A 273 -13.79 -12.22 0.68
CA SER A 273 -14.60 -11.87 1.85
C SER A 273 -13.82 -11.77 3.15
N GLU A 274 -12.54 -12.17 3.18
CA GLU A 274 -11.67 -12.12 4.36
C GLU A 274 -10.42 -11.23 4.13
N PRO A 275 -9.77 -10.71 5.18
CA PRO A 275 -8.52 -9.98 5.06
C PRO A 275 -7.34 -10.91 4.70
N PRO A 276 -6.29 -10.38 4.04
CA PRO A 276 -6.11 -8.99 3.66
C PRO A 276 -6.92 -8.56 2.42
N LEU A 277 -7.37 -9.50 1.59
CA LEU A 277 -7.95 -9.19 0.27
C LEU A 277 -9.26 -8.37 0.37
N TYR A 278 -10.12 -8.62 1.37
CA TYR A 278 -11.30 -7.80 1.65
C TYR A 278 -10.95 -6.31 1.85
N ASN A 279 -9.91 -6.06 2.64
CA ASN A 279 -9.43 -4.74 3.01
C ASN A 279 -8.81 -4.03 1.79
N GLU A 280 -8.02 -4.77 1.01
CA GLU A 280 -7.32 -4.29 -0.19
C GLU A 280 -8.32 -3.90 -1.30
N ILE A 281 -9.31 -4.74 -1.61
CA ILE A 281 -10.29 -4.47 -2.67
C ILE A 281 -11.13 -3.22 -2.35
N LEU A 282 -11.55 -3.06 -1.09
CA LEU A 282 -12.32 -1.90 -0.64
C LEU A 282 -11.45 -0.66 -0.37
N ALA A 283 -10.11 -0.80 -0.42
CA ALA A 283 -9.15 0.23 -0.01
C ALA A 283 -9.50 0.85 1.35
N LEU A 284 -9.83 -0.02 2.32
CA LEU A 284 -10.21 0.43 3.66
C LEU A 284 -9.01 1.12 4.35
N PRO A 285 -9.19 2.29 4.99
CA PRO A 285 -8.12 2.97 5.71
C PRO A 285 -7.61 2.21 6.92
N ASP A 286 -6.37 2.50 7.33
CA ASP A 286 -5.73 1.86 8.47
C ASP A 286 -6.27 2.36 9.81
N THR A 287 -6.94 3.51 9.84
CA THR A 287 -7.59 4.03 11.04
C THR A 287 -9.08 4.27 10.86
N ASP A 288 -9.82 4.12 11.95
CA ASP A 288 -11.24 4.48 12.01
C ASP A 288 -11.48 5.97 11.72
N THR A 289 -10.54 6.85 12.08
CA THR A 289 -10.60 8.31 11.89
C THR A 289 -10.46 8.71 10.42
N GLU A 290 -9.62 8.01 9.66
CA GLU A 290 -9.53 8.17 8.21
C GLU A 290 -10.80 7.66 7.53
N LEU A 291 -11.35 6.54 7.99
CA LEU A 291 -12.65 6.02 7.51
C LEU A 291 -13.78 7.01 7.82
N GLU A 292 -13.79 7.62 9.00
CA GLU A 292 -14.72 8.69 9.37
C GLU A 292 -14.60 9.87 8.38
N THR A 293 -13.38 10.29 8.06
CA THR A 293 -13.12 11.37 7.09
C THR A 293 -13.65 11.02 5.70
N LEU A 294 -13.38 9.80 5.21
CA LEU A 294 -13.87 9.28 3.93
C LEU A 294 -15.40 9.33 3.86
N LEU A 295 -16.06 8.93 4.95
CA LEU A 295 -17.52 8.88 5.09
C LEU A 295 -18.16 10.21 5.49
N GLY A 296 -17.36 11.27 5.71
CA GLY A 296 -17.83 12.58 6.15
C GLY A 296 -18.46 12.58 7.55
N VAL A 297 -18.00 11.68 8.41
CA VAL A 297 -18.33 11.57 9.83
C VAL A 297 -17.23 12.27 10.63
N ASN A 298 -17.59 12.96 11.70
CA ASN A 298 -16.62 13.47 12.66
C ASN A 298 -17.16 13.12 14.05
N VAL A 299 -16.69 12.00 14.62
CA VAL A 299 -17.24 11.47 15.86
C VAL A 299 -17.04 12.47 17.02
N ILE A 300 -15.85 13.05 17.14
CA ILE A 300 -15.51 14.01 18.20
C ILE A 300 -16.45 15.22 18.19
N ARG A 301 -16.65 15.84 17.01
CA ARG A 301 -17.57 16.98 16.84
C ARG A 301 -19.01 16.57 17.10
N ASN A 302 -19.44 15.44 16.53
CA ASN A 302 -20.83 14.98 16.66
C ASN A 302 -21.19 14.75 18.11
N LEU A 303 -20.31 14.09 18.88
CA LEU A 303 -20.49 13.91 20.31
C LEU A 303 -20.59 15.28 20.97
N LYS A 304 -19.56 16.13 20.85
CA LYS A 304 -19.50 17.41 21.56
C LYS A 304 -20.69 18.34 21.31
N ASN A 305 -21.17 18.43 20.07
CA ASN A 305 -22.09 19.50 19.65
C ASN A 305 -23.43 19.02 19.12
N ASP A 306 -23.57 17.75 18.69
CA ASP A 306 -24.71 17.28 17.89
C ASP A 306 -25.42 16.05 18.51
N ALA A 307 -25.29 15.84 19.82
CA ALA A 307 -25.97 14.77 20.56
C ALA A 307 -27.49 14.81 20.35
N GLY A 308 -28.07 13.71 19.87
CA GLY A 308 -29.49 13.59 19.53
C GLY A 308 -29.88 14.15 18.16
N VAL A 309 -28.93 14.71 17.40
CA VAL A 309 -29.14 15.36 16.09
C VAL A 309 -28.37 14.69 14.97
N ARG A 310 -27.08 14.41 15.20
CA ARG A 310 -26.19 13.69 14.26
C ARG A 310 -25.57 12.44 14.85
N VAL A 311 -25.65 12.25 16.17
CA VAL A 311 -25.21 11.06 16.90
C VAL A 311 -26.25 10.63 17.93
N TRP A 312 -26.45 9.33 18.03
CA TRP A 312 -27.32 8.67 19.01
C TRP A 312 -26.60 7.47 19.58
N ARG A 313 -26.78 7.22 20.87
CA ARG A 313 -26.05 6.18 21.60
C ARG A 313 -27.01 5.24 22.32
N ALA A 314 -26.63 3.98 22.43
CA ALA A 314 -27.25 2.99 23.32
C ALA A 314 -26.14 2.16 23.99
N GLY A 315 -26.41 1.63 25.18
CA GLY A 315 -25.48 0.75 25.87
C GLY A 315 -26.19 -0.42 26.55
N PHE A 316 -25.57 -1.59 26.56
CA PHE A 316 -26.16 -2.81 27.08
C PHE A 316 -25.09 -3.78 27.58
N THR A 317 -25.49 -4.69 28.47
CA THR A 317 -24.59 -5.68 29.10
C THR A 317 -24.33 -6.91 28.25
N ASN A 318 -25.26 -7.32 27.39
CA ASN A 318 -25.14 -8.54 26.60
C ASN A 318 -25.41 -8.26 25.12
N SER A 319 -24.39 -8.51 24.28
CA SER A 319 -24.43 -8.31 22.84
C SER A 319 -24.63 -9.59 22.03
N GLY A 320 -24.51 -10.76 22.66
CA GLY A 320 -24.45 -12.06 22.00
C GLY A 320 -23.10 -12.41 21.37
N VAL A 321 -22.16 -11.46 21.28
CA VAL A 321 -20.78 -11.68 20.78
C VAL A 321 -19.70 -11.30 21.79
N SER A 322 -20.05 -10.55 22.84
CA SER A 322 -19.19 -10.22 23.98
C SER A 322 -19.92 -10.53 25.29
N GLU A 323 -19.17 -11.02 26.28
CA GLU A 323 -19.66 -11.22 27.65
C GLU A 323 -19.61 -9.94 28.51
N ASN A 324 -19.01 -8.87 27.99
CA ASN A 324 -18.87 -7.58 28.68
C ASN A 324 -19.83 -6.52 28.13
N ASN A 325 -19.88 -5.39 28.83
CA ASN A 325 -20.60 -4.18 28.38
C ASN A 325 -20.26 -3.85 26.92
N ARG A 326 -21.24 -3.33 26.17
CA ARG A 326 -21.05 -2.79 24.83
C ARG A 326 -21.80 -1.47 24.67
N VAL A 327 -21.21 -0.54 23.95
CA VAL A 327 -21.85 0.73 23.55
C VAL A 327 -21.93 0.76 22.04
N VAL A 328 -23.05 1.25 21.51
CA VAL A 328 -23.22 1.47 20.08
C VAL A 328 -23.62 2.92 19.82
N GLU A 329 -23.03 3.49 18.77
CA GLU A 329 -23.30 4.84 18.30
C GLU A 329 -23.75 4.80 16.85
N ARG A 330 -24.79 5.55 16.53
CA ARG A 330 -25.20 5.80 15.15
C ARG A 330 -24.87 7.23 14.77
N HIS A 331 -24.11 7.40 13.70
CA HIS A 331 -23.80 8.68 13.09
C HIS A 331 -24.48 8.82 11.72
N LYS A 332 -24.85 10.05 11.37
CA LYS A 332 -25.19 10.38 9.97
C LYS A 332 -23.93 10.33 9.11
N SER A 333 -23.95 9.53 8.05
CA SER A 333 -22.86 9.35 7.10
C SER A 333 -23.24 9.78 5.68
N ARG A 334 -22.24 10.04 4.84
CA ARG A 334 -22.38 10.41 3.42
C ARG A 334 -23.31 9.48 2.63
N TYR A 335 -23.26 8.18 2.88
CA TYR A 335 -23.99 7.15 2.12
C TYR A 335 -25.16 6.52 2.89
N GLY A 336 -25.45 6.99 4.10
CA GLY A 336 -26.51 6.44 4.94
C GLY A 336 -26.12 6.51 6.41
N ALA A 337 -25.90 5.36 7.02
CA ALA A 337 -25.52 5.22 8.40
C ALA A 337 -24.05 4.82 8.56
N TYR A 338 -23.48 5.27 9.68
CA TYR A 338 -22.21 4.82 10.22
C TYR A 338 -22.51 4.39 11.66
N TRP A 339 -22.47 3.10 11.92
CA TRP A 339 -22.67 2.52 13.23
C TRP A 339 -21.30 2.14 13.80
N LYS A 340 -20.96 2.65 14.98
CA LYS A 340 -19.70 2.36 15.66
C LYS A 340 -20.00 1.70 17.00
N SER A 341 -19.45 0.52 17.25
CA SER A 341 -19.46 -0.08 18.57
C SER A 341 -18.20 0.25 19.33
N TYR A 342 -18.31 0.21 20.64
CA TYR A 342 -17.19 0.19 21.57
C TYR A 342 -17.36 -1.06 22.42
N ASP A 343 -16.36 -1.93 22.32
CA ASP A 343 -16.30 -3.22 22.95
C ASP A 343 -15.27 -3.19 24.09
N PHE A 344 -15.53 -3.95 25.15
CA PHE A 344 -14.80 -3.83 26.42
C PHE A 344 -14.29 -5.21 26.87
N ALA A 345 -13.09 -5.25 27.42
CA ALA A 345 -12.49 -6.45 28.03
C ALA A 345 -12.99 -6.69 29.47
N GLY A 346 -13.71 -5.72 30.04
CA GLY A 346 -14.29 -5.80 31.38
C GLY A 346 -15.51 -4.90 31.56
N SER A 347 -16.13 -5.00 32.74
CA SER A 347 -17.38 -4.27 33.06
C SER A 347 -17.28 -3.40 34.33
N VAL A 348 -16.06 -3.07 34.75
CA VAL A 348 -15.76 -2.37 36.01
C VAL A 348 -14.99 -1.06 35.79
N GLY A 349 -14.92 -0.20 36.82
CA GLY A 349 -14.19 1.06 36.75
C GLY A 349 -14.67 1.93 35.58
N ARG A 350 -13.73 2.48 34.80
CA ARG A 350 -14.03 3.27 33.59
C ARG A 350 -14.73 2.49 32.46
N GLN A 351 -14.85 1.17 32.57
CA GLN A 351 -15.57 0.32 31.61
C GLN A 351 -17.00 0.00 32.08
N ASN A 352 -17.40 0.49 33.26
CA ASN A 352 -18.78 0.40 33.72
C ASN A 352 -19.61 1.52 33.07
N ILE A 353 -20.31 1.18 31.99
CA ILE A 353 -21.08 2.13 31.17
C ILE A 353 -22.30 2.72 31.91
N PHE A 354 -22.74 2.11 33.00
CA PHE A 354 -23.82 2.62 33.85
C PHE A 354 -23.35 3.72 34.82
N VAL A 355 -22.06 3.73 35.16
CA VAL A 355 -21.44 4.74 36.02
C VAL A 355 -20.80 5.84 35.17
N HIS A 356 -20.22 5.48 34.03
CA HIS A 356 -19.47 6.38 33.16
C HIS A 356 -20.05 6.47 31.72
N PRO A 357 -21.34 6.84 31.54
CA PRO A 357 -22.01 6.81 30.24
C PRO A 357 -21.43 7.81 29.22
N LEU A 358 -20.68 8.83 29.66
CA LEU A 358 -20.09 9.85 28.77
C LEU A 358 -18.56 9.77 28.63
N SER A 359 -17.87 9.00 29.49
CA SER A 359 -16.40 8.99 29.53
C SER A 359 -15.91 7.64 30.02
N PHE A 360 -15.81 6.71 29.07
CA PHE A 360 -15.41 5.32 29.28
C PHE A 360 -14.15 4.98 28.48
N ASN A 361 -13.49 3.88 28.85
CA ASN A 361 -12.34 3.34 28.11
C ASN A 361 -12.78 2.04 27.44
N HIS A 362 -12.69 1.96 26.11
CA HIS A 362 -12.98 0.74 25.35
C HIS A 362 -11.67 0.04 24.95
N ASP A 363 -11.77 -1.22 24.54
CA ASP A 363 -10.62 -2.04 24.14
C ASP A 363 -10.62 -2.35 22.63
N GLY A 364 -11.67 -1.92 21.92
CA GLY A 364 -11.79 -2.01 20.47
C GLY A 364 -13.23 -1.75 20.02
N GLY A 365 -13.52 -2.09 18.78
CA GLY A 365 -14.87 -1.99 18.25
C GLY A 365 -15.02 -2.43 16.80
N GLU A 366 -16.25 -2.27 16.32
CA GLU A 366 -16.65 -2.52 14.94
C GLU A 366 -17.35 -1.29 14.38
N VAL A 367 -17.07 -0.97 13.13
CA VAL A 367 -17.84 -0.04 12.33
C VAL A 367 -18.62 -0.81 11.28
N VAL A 368 -19.94 -0.64 11.28
CA VAL A 368 -20.84 -1.06 10.18
C VAL A 368 -21.30 0.19 9.44
N PHE A 369 -20.94 0.30 8.16
CA PHE A 369 -21.27 1.48 7.36
C PHE A 369 -21.90 1.13 6.02
N ASN A 370 -22.71 2.05 5.48
CA ASN A 370 -23.30 1.86 4.16
C ASN A 370 -22.33 2.22 3.04
N LEU A 371 -22.28 1.36 2.03
CA LEU A 371 -21.70 1.64 0.72
C LEU A 371 -22.66 2.48 -0.14
N PRO A 372 -22.16 3.15 -1.21
CA PRO A 372 -22.98 3.98 -2.08
C PRO A 372 -24.18 3.25 -2.71
N ASN A 373 -24.03 1.96 -3.01
CA ASN A 373 -25.08 1.09 -3.54
C ASN A 373 -26.12 0.61 -2.51
N GLY A 374 -25.96 0.98 -1.23
CA GLY A 374 -26.87 0.63 -0.15
C GLY A 374 -26.58 -0.68 0.57
N LEU A 375 -25.60 -1.48 0.10
CA LEU A 375 -25.06 -2.60 0.87
C LEU A 375 -24.23 -2.08 2.06
N GLN A 376 -23.73 -3.00 2.88
CA GLN A 376 -22.92 -2.70 4.06
C GLN A 376 -21.49 -3.21 3.88
N ALA A 377 -20.55 -2.48 4.49
CA ALA A 377 -19.15 -2.87 4.67
C ALA A 377 -18.73 -2.64 6.12
N TYR A 378 -17.59 -3.23 6.49
CA TYR A 378 -17.21 -3.47 7.87
C TYR A 378 -15.76 -3.05 8.12
N HIS A 379 -15.48 -2.54 9.33
CA HIS A 379 -14.14 -2.15 9.75
C HIS A 379 -13.99 -2.41 11.25
N LEU A 380 -13.11 -3.34 11.62
CA LEU A 380 -12.76 -3.64 13.02
C LEU A 380 -11.59 -2.76 13.46
N PHE A 381 -11.57 -2.32 14.71
CA PHE A 381 -10.49 -1.48 15.23
C PHE A 381 -10.15 -1.79 16.70
N ASP A 382 -8.91 -1.50 17.09
CA ASP A 382 -8.42 -1.65 18.47
C ASP A 382 -8.72 -0.41 19.34
N ALA A 383 -8.27 -0.41 20.60
CA ALA A 383 -8.45 0.72 21.51
C ALA A 383 -7.86 2.06 21.03
N THR A 384 -6.91 2.03 20.09
CA THR A 384 -6.25 3.22 19.53
C THR A 384 -6.93 3.72 18.24
N GLY A 385 -7.86 2.95 17.69
CA GLY A 385 -8.52 3.23 16.41
C GLY A 385 -7.83 2.60 15.19
N MET A 386 -6.79 1.77 15.40
CA MET A 386 -6.10 1.06 14.33
C MET A 386 -6.94 -0.12 13.85
N ARG A 387 -7.03 -0.30 12.53
CA ARG A 387 -7.78 -1.38 11.89
C ARG A 387 -7.23 -2.76 12.26
N LEU A 388 -8.12 -3.70 12.50
CA LEU A 388 -7.81 -5.10 12.77
C LEU A 388 -8.34 -6.01 11.66
N ASP A 389 -7.53 -6.99 11.25
CA ASP A 389 -7.98 -8.09 10.40
C ASP A 389 -8.79 -9.12 11.19
N LYS A 390 -8.42 -9.32 12.46
CA LYS A 390 -8.98 -10.29 13.38
C LYS A 390 -9.12 -9.68 14.77
N ALA A 391 -10.31 -9.73 15.34
CA ALA A 391 -10.55 -9.24 16.69
C ALA A 391 -10.06 -10.22 17.77
N PRO A 392 -9.60 -9.73 18.94
CA PRO A 392 -9.24 -10.57 20.07
C PRO A 392 -10.47 -11.32 20.63
N VAL A 393 -10.35 -12.65 20.76
CA VAL A 393 -11.45 -13.57 21.13
C VAL A 393 -11.97 -13.30 22.55
N GLU A 394 -11.09 -12.80 23.41
CA GLU A 394 -11.39 -12.39 24.78
C GLU A 394 -12.26 -11.13 24.88
N ILE A 395 -12.37 -10.34 23.80
CA ILE A 395 -13.21 -9.14 23.72
C ILE A 395 -14.51 -9.47 22.99
N VAL A 396 -14.41 -10.10 21.81
CA VAL A 396 -15.55 -10.53 20.99
C VAL A 396 -15.28 -11.90 20.36
N SER A 397 -16.30 -12.76 20.32
CA SER A 397 -16.23 -14.07 19.69
C SER A 397 -17.53 -14.44 18.99
N ASN A 398 -17.45 -15.34 18.01
CA ASN A 398 -18.60 -15.95 17.35
C ASN A 398 -18.73 -17.43 17.78
N PRO A 399 -19.33 -17.71 18.95
CA PRO A 399 -19.39 -19.08 19.50
C PRO A 399 -20.24 -20.04 18.66
N ALA A 400 -21.02 -19.52 17.69
CA ALA A 400 -21.83 -20.33 16.79
C ALA A 400 -21.05 -20.85 15.56
N ALA A 401 -19.85 -20.32 15.31
CA ALA A 401 -18.98 -20.72 14.20
C ALA A 401 -17.99 -21.83 14.61
N SER A 402 -17.43 -22.51 13.61
CA SER A 402 -16.39 -23.53 13.83
C SER A 402 -15.07 -22.94 14.33
N ASP A 403 -14.71 -21.75 13.84
CA ASP A 403 -13.69 -20.87 14.42
C ASP A 403 -14.39 -19.73 15.18
N PRO A 404 -14.20 -19.59 16.51
CA PRO A 404 -14.83 -18.54 17.29
C PRO A 404 -14.25 -17.14 17.03
N ALA A 405 -13.17 -17.01 16.26
CA ALA A 405 -12.60 -15.72 15.90
C ALA A 405 -13.52 -14.89 14.99
N VAL A 406 -13.46 -13.57 15.19
CA VAL A 406 -14.17 -12.59 14.35
C VAL A 406 -13.15 -11.94 13.41
N TYR A 407 -13.30 -12.19 12.12
CA TYR A 407 -12.49 -11.60 11.04
C TYR A 407 -13.26 -10.47 10.36
N ASN A 408 -12.58 -9.37 10.04
CA ASN A 408 -13.19 -8.24 9.34
C ASN A 408 -13.75 -8.70 7.98
N GLY A 409 -14.94 -8.24 7.60
CA GLY A 409 -15.63 -8.75 6.41
C GLY A 409 -16.42 -10.03 6.71
N ILE A 410 -15.82 -11.22 6.57
CA ILE A 410 -16.55 -12.50 6.53
C ILE A 410 -17.41 -12.79 7.78
N SER A 411 -16.88 -12.56 8.98
CA SER A 411 -17.63 -12.76 10.22
C SER A 411 -18.75 -11.72 10.34
N CYS A 412 -18.46 -10.46 9.97
CA CYS A 412 -19.41 -9.37 10.01
C CYS A 412 -20.57 -9.56 9.00
N ILE A 413 -20.27 -10.03 7.78
CA ILE A 413 -21.25 -10.40 6.74
C ILE A 413 -22.19 -11.48 7.27
N GLY A 414 -21.63 -12.51 7.94
CA GLY A 414 -22.42 -13.60 8.52
C GLY A 414 -23.25 -13.17 9.75
N CYS A 415 -22.76 -12.22 10.54
CA CYS A 415 -23.54 -11.64 11.63
C CYS A 415 -24.68 -10.78 11.09
N HIS A 416 -24.44 -9.96 10.06
CA HIS A 416 -25.38 -8.97 9.53
C HIS A 416 -26.17 -9.42 8.30
N THR A 417 -26.47 -10.73 8.19
CA THR A 417 -27.25 -11.34 7.08
C THR A 417 -28.57 -10.62 6.77
N ASP A 418 -29.27 -10.18 7.81
CA ASP A 418 -30.57 -9.48 7.72
C ASP A 418 -30.45 -7.97 8.02
N GLY A 419 -29.24 -7.40 7.94
CA GLY A 419 -28.95 -6.00 8.24
C GLY A 419 -28.57 -5.75 9.70
N MET A 420 -29.00 -4.61 10.26
CA MET A 420 -28.64 -4.20 11.62
C MET A 420 -29.36 -5.05 12.67
N LYS A 421 -28.61 -5.52 13.68
CA LYS A 421 -29.16 -6.25 14.81
C LYS A 421 -29.95 -5.32 15.74
N SER A 422 -31.06 -5.81 16.26
CA SER A 422 -31.81 -5.13 17.32
C SER A 422 -31.13 -5.29 18.67
N PHE A 423 -31.21 -4.26 19.51
CA PHE A 423 -30.70 -4.23 20.88
C PHE A 423 -31.61 -3.37 21.75
N THR A 424 -31.53 -3.54 23.07
CA THR A 424 -32.27 -2.73 24.05
C THR A 424 -31.28 -1.87 24.83
N ASP A 425 -31.48 -0.55 24.88
CA ASP A 425 -30.67 0.35 25.70
C ASP A 425 -31.00 0.17 27.18
N GLU A 426 -30.00 -0.24 27.96
CA GLU A 426 -30.07 -0.42 29.41
C GLU A 426 -29.52 0.80 30.16
N VAL A 427 -28.78 1.69 29.48
CA VAL A 427 -28.10 2.84 30.11
C VAL A 427 -29.06 4.02 30.32
N ARG A 428 -29.92 4.35 29.35
CA ARG A 428 -30.89 5.45 29.51
C ARG A 428 -31.77 5.34 30.76
N PRO A 429 -32.41 4.19 31.07
CA PRO A 429 -33.22 4.05 32.29
C PRO A 429 -32.44 4.36 33.58
N VAL A 430 -31.16 3.98 33.62
CA VAL A 430 -30.27 4.28 34.76
C VAL A 430 -29.99 5.77 34.86
N ILE A 431 -29.70 6.45 33.73
CA ILE A 431 -29.52 7.90 33.70
C ILE A 431 -30.79 8.62 34.17
N GLN A 432 -31.98 8.17 33.75
CA GLN A 432 -33.25 8.77 34.15
C GLN A 432 -33.48 8.68 35.67
N ALA A 433 -33.19 7.52 36.26
CA ALA A 433 -33.37 7.26 37.69
C ALA A 433 -32.33 7.95 38.59
N ALA A 434 -31.15 8.29 38.07
CA ALA A 434 -30.06 8.91 38.85
C ALA A 434 -30.43 10.33 39.34
N GLN A 435 -30.17 10.63 40.61
CA GLN A 435 -30.45 11.95 41.21
C GLN A 435 -29.22 12.86 41.25
N ASP A 436 -28.09 12.34 41.74
CA ASP A 436 -26.79 13.02 41.75
C ASP A 436 -25.82 12.28 40.81
N THR A 437 -25.38 12.94 39.73
CA THR A 437 -24.52 12.34 38.71
C THR A 437 -23.16 13.02 38.66
N ILE A 438 -22.10 12.25 38.39
CA ILE A 438 -20.73 12.77 38.13
C ILE A 438 -20.58 13.32 36.70
N TYR A 439 -21.64 13.27 35.91
CA TYR A 439 -21.72 13.66 34.51
C TYR A 439 -22.95 14.53 34.27
N ASP A 440 -22.96 15.30 33.18
CA ASP A 440 -24.13 16.10 32.77
C ASP A 440 -25.29 15.19 32.35
N LYS A 441 -26.32 15.11 33.20
CA LYS A 441 -27.50 14.28 33.01
C LYS A 441 -28.31 14.69 31.78
N ASP A 442 -28.49 16.00 31.56
CA ASP A 442 -29.31 16.50 30.46
C ASP A 442 -28.63 16.23 29.12
N TYR A 443 -27.31 16.39 29.06
CA TYR A 443 -26.54 16.01 27.89
C TYR A 443 -26.57 14.50 27.65
N ALA A 444 -26.41 13.68 28.69
CA ALA A 444 -26.49 12.24 28.56
C ALA A 444 -27.85 11.76 28.03
N LEU A 445 -28.96 12.37 28.46
CA LEU A 445 -30.31 12.04 27.96
C LEU A 445 -30.59 12.55 26.54
N ARG A 446 -29.82 13.51 26.02
CA ARG A 446 -29.85 13.89 24.59
C ARG A 446 -29.11 12.88 23.72
N LEU A 447 -28.00 12.35 24.23
CA LEU A 447 -27.16 11.38 23.51
C LEU A 447 -27.77 9.97 23.51
N TYR A 448 -28.17 9.48 24.68
CA TYR A 448 -28.86 8.20 24.86
C TYR A 448 -30.36 8.40 24.67
N VAL A 449 -30.89 8.26 23.46
CA VAL A 449 -32.31 8.57 23.15
C VAL A 449 -33.28 7.48 23.55
N GLU A 450 -34.58 7.77 23.49
CA GLU A 450 -35.63 6.76 23.72
C GLU A 450 -35.45 5.56 22.80
N GLN A 451 -35.71 4.35 23.32
CA GLN A 451 -35.56 3.08 22.57
C GLN A 451 -36.29 3.11 21.22
N SER A 452 -37.50 3.67 21.18
CA SER A 452 -38.30 3.77 19.97
C SER A 452 -37.61 4.58 18.85
N VAL A 453 -36.71 5.51 19.19
CA VAL A 453 -35.91 6.26 18.21
C VAL A 453 -34.80 5.37 17.65
N MET A 454 -34.11 4.60 18.51
CA MET A 454 -33.11 3.63 18.07
C MET A 454 -33.71 2.54 17.19
N ASP A 455 -34.87 2.00 17.57
CA ASP A 455 -35.61 1.00 16.79
C ASP A 455 -35.96 1.50 15.38
N ILE A 456 -36.35 2.78 15.26
CA ILE A 456 -36.62 3.40 13.96
C ILE A 456 -35.35 3.42 13.10
N PHE A 457 -34.21 3.78 13.68
CA PHE A 457 -32.94 3.82 12.93
C PHE A 457 -32.47 2.44 12.50
N VAL A 458 -32.48 1.46 13.40
CA VAL A 458 -32.16 0.06 13.09
C VAL A 458 -33.06 -0.42 11.95
N LYS A 459 -34.37 -0.19 12.04
CA LYS A 459 -35.32 -0.56 10.99
C LYS A 459 -35.02 0.12 9.65
N GLN A 460 -34.79 1.43 9.63
CA GLN A 460 -34.50 2.18 8.40
C GLN A 460 -33.23 1.71 7.71
N ASP A 461 -32.16 1.48 8.49
CA ASP A 461 -30.87 1.08 7.94
C ASP A 461 -30.91 -0.40 7.48
N THR A 462 -31.68 -1.25 8.16
CA THR A 462 -32.00 -2.62 7.71
C THR A 462 -32.83 -2.64 6.42
N GLU A 463 -33.87 -1.81 6.30
CA GLU A 463 -34.69 -1.72 5.08
C GLU A 463 -33.85 -1.25 3.87
N ARG A 464 -32.91 -0.32 4.09
CA ARG A 464 -31.94 0.11 3.08
C ARG A 464 -31.09 -1.07 2.59
N PHE A 465 -30.50 -1.81 3.53
CA PHE A 465 -29.68 -2.98 3.21
C PHE A 465 -30.47 -4.06 2.46
N ILE A 466 -31.67 -4.43 2.94
CA ILE A 466 -32.52 -5.46 2.30
C ILE A 466 -32.93 -5.03 0.88
N THR A 467 -33.20 -3.74 0.67
CA THR A 467 -33.52 -3.21 -0.67
C THR A 467 -32.35 -3.38 -1.62
N ALA A 468 -31.12 -3.10 -1.16
CA ALA A 468 -29.91 -3.33 -1.94
C ALA A 468 -29.67 -4.83 -2.17
N LEU A 469 -29.76 -5.66 -1.13
CA LEU A 469 -29.63 -7.11 -1.19
C LEU A 469 -30.56 -7.73 -2.25
N THR A 470 -31.81 -7.30 -2.31
CA THR A 470 -32.80 -7.81 -3.29
C THR A 470 -32.37 -7.55 -4.74
N LYS A 471 -31.68 -6.45 -5.03
CA LYS A 471 -31.17 -6.15 -6.38
C LYS A 471 -30.04 -7.09 -6.80
N THR A 472 -29.31 -7.67 -5.85
CA THR A 472 -28.29 -8.70 -6.12
C THR A 472 -28.91 -10.06 -6.50
N GLY A 473 -30.23 -10.21 -6.35
CA GLY A 473 -30.96 -11.47 -6.53
C GLY A 473 -31.14 -12.28 -5.24
N ASN A 474 -30.58 -11.82 -4.12
CA ASN A 474 -30.68 -12.46 -2.81
C ASN A 474 -31.92 -11.98 -2.03
N SER A 475 -32.35 -12.76 -1.04
CA SER A 475 -33.46 -12.41 -0.15
C SER A 475 -33.02 -12.43 1.32
N SER A 476 -33.69 -11.63 2.16
CA SER A 476 -33.56 -11.71 3.62
C SER A 476 -34.23 -12.98 4.16
N GLY A 477 -33.74 -13.51 5.28
CA GLY A 477 -34.25 -14.74 5.88
C GLY A 477 -33.77 -15.98 5.13
N GLY A 478 -32.66 -16.56 5.58
CA GLY A 478 -32.02 -17.74 5.00
C GLY A 478 -30.62 -17.93 5.55
N ILE A 479 -29.90 -18.95 5.07
CA ILE A 479 -28.47 -19.13 5.37
C ILE A 479 -27.69 -18.11 4.53
N GLU A 480 -26.77 -17.39 5.15
CA GLU A 480 -25.92 -16.43 4.43
C GLU A 480 -24.99 -17.14 3.43
N PRO A 481 -25.15 -16.93 2.11
CA PRO A 481 -24.39 -17.68 1.11
C PRO A 481 -22.88 -17.42 1.15
N ILE A 482 -22.42 -16.19 1.42
CA ILE A 482 -20.97 -15.88 1.41
C ILE A 482 -20.28 -16.64 2.55
N SER A 483 -20.80 -16.54 3.78
CA SER A 483 -20.28 -17.26 4.95
C SER A 483 -20.31 -18.78 4.75
N ARG A 484 -21.41 -19.32 4.22
CA ARG A 484 -21.52 -20.75 3.91
C ARG A 484 -20.45 -21.23 2.92
N PHE A 485 -20.24 -20.49 1.83
CA PHE A 485 -19.30 -20.90 0.79
C PHE A 485 -17.85 -20.63 1.17
N HIS A 486 -17.57 -19.67 2.05
CA HIS A 486 -16.26 -19.52 2.68
C HIS A 486 -15.86 -20.78 3.47
N GLU A 487 -16.77 -21.31 4.30
CA GLU A 487 -16.53 -22.55 5.04
C GLU A 487 -16.38 -23.75 4.10
N THR A 488 -17.24 -23.84 3.08
CA THR A 488 -17.19 -24.92 2.07
C THR A 488 -15.90 -24.88 1.27
N TYR A 489 -15.42 -23.68 0.89
CA TYR A 489 -14.16 -23.54 0.16
C TYR A 489 -12.96 -24.07 0.97
N SER A 490 -12.98 -23.81 2.28
CA SER A 490 -11.92 -24.23 3.21
C SER A 490 -11.91 -25.74 3.50
N SER A 491 -12.91 -26.51 3.03
CA SER A 491 -12.97 -27.95 3.21
C SER A 491 -12.02 -28.73 2.29
N TYR A 492 -11.93 -30.05 2.53
CA TYR A 492 -11.18 -30.98 1.69
C TYR A 492 -11.68 -31.01 0.24
N LEU A 493 -10.80 -31.35 -0.71
CA LEU A 493 -11.13 -31.66 -2.10
C LEU A 493 -11.15 -33.17 -2.34
N ASP A 494 -12.20 -33.64 -3.00
CA ASP A 494 -12.25 -34.98 -3.58
C ASP A 494 -11.60 -35.04 -4.99
N ALA A 495 -11.54 -36.24 -5.55
CA ALA A 495 -10.94 -36.49 -6.85
C ALA A 495 -11.68 -35.81 -8.02
N ALA A 496 -13.00 -35.64 -7.94
CA ALA A 496 -13.78 -35.03 -9.02
C ALA A 496 -13.52 -33.52 -9.09
N HIS A 497 -13.54 -32.85 -7.94
CA HIS A 497 -13.28 -31.42 -7.83
C HIS A 497 -11.81 -31.08 -8.12
N ALA A 498 -10.87 -31.91 -7.65
CA ALA A 498 -9.44 -31.76 -7.96
C ALA A 498 -9.16 -31.90 -9.47
N ALA A 499 -9.75 -32.91 -10.12
CA ALA A 499 -9.61 -33.11 -11.56
C ALA A 499 -10.22 -31.94 -12.36
N ALA A 500 -11.41 -31.49 -11.96
CA ALA A 500 -12.09 -30.38 -12.61
C ALA A 500 -11.33 -29.06 -12.49
N ALA A 501 -10.67 -28.80 -11.35
CA ALA A 501 -9.86 -27.59 -11.13
C ALA A 501 -8.63 -27.50 -12.07
N VAL A 502 -8.08 -28.64 -12.51
CA VAL A 502 -7.00 -28.69 -13.52
C VAL A 502 -7.52 -28.87 -14.95
N GLY A 503 -8.84 -28.86 -15.15
CA GLY A 503 -9.46 -28.96 -16.47
C GLY A 503 -9.45 -30.37 -17.08
N LEU A 504 -9.39 -31.43 -16.25
CA LEU A 504 -9.39 -32.84 -16.69
C LEU A 504 -10.61 -33.62 -16.18
N PRO A 505 -11.13 -34.60 -16.96
CA PRO A 505 -12.08 -35.58 -16.44
C PRO A 505 -11.45 -36.42 -15.32
N LYS A 506 -12.24 -36.75 -14.29
CA LYS A 506 -11.80 -37.52 -13.11
C LYS A 506 -10.95 -38.75 -13.47
N ASN A 507 -11.42 -39.60 -14.37
CA ASN A 507 -10.72 -40.84 -14.72
C ASN A 507 -9.35 -40.59 -15.37
N MET A 508 -9.23 -39.55 -16.21
CA MET A 508 -7.95 -39.19 -16.84
C MET A 508 -6.97 -38.63 -15.80
N PHE A 509 -7.46 -37.82 -14.86
CA PHE A 509 -6.64 -37.27 -13.79
C PHE A 509 -6.11 -38.38 -12.87
N LEU A 510 -6.95 -39.33 -12.48
CA LEU A 510 -6.55 -40.47 -11.66
C LEU A 510 -5.53 -41.38 -12.39
N SER A 511 -5.70 -41.63 -13.69
CA SER A 511 -4.72 -42.37 -14.50
C SER A 511 -3.36 -41.66 -14.51
N LYS A 512 -3.36 -40.34 -14.72
CA LYS A 512 -2.13 -39.53 -14.69
C LYS A 512 -1.43 -39.57 -13.33
N ILE A 513 -2.16 -39.56 -12.22
CA ILE A 513 -1.57 -39.71 -10.88
C ILE A 513 -0.91 -41.10 -10.74
N GLN A 514 -1.58 -42.16 -11.18
CA GLN A 514 -1.04 -43.53 -11.12
C GLN A 514 0.24 -43.69 -11.98
N GLU A 515 0.32 -42.98 -13.10
CA GLU A 515 1.42 -43.10 -14.07
C GLU A 515 2.61 -42.15 -13.78
N ASN A 516 2.42 -41.08 -13.00
CA ASN A 516 3.43 -40.04 -12.78
C ASN A 516 3.86 -39.94 -11.30
N ALA A 517 5.10 -40.38 -11.02
CA ALA A 517 5.67 -40.35 -9.67
C ALA A 517 5.75 -38.93 -9.06
N ASN A 518 5.91 -37.87 -9.88
CA ASN A 518 5.91 -36.50 -9.39
C ASN A 518 4.53 -36.10 -8.86
N LEU A 519 3.45 -36.51 -9.52
CA LEU A 519 2.08 -36.28 -9.01
C LEU A 519 1.82 -37.03 -7.70
N GLN A 520 2.39 -38.22 -7.54
CA GLN A 520 2.31 -38.99 -6.29
C GLN A 520 3.07 -38.30 -5.16
N SER A 521 4.23 -37.68 -5.43
CA SER A 521 5.01 -36.97 -4.41
C SER A 521 4.30 -35.76 -3.78
N PHE A 522 3.29 -35.20 -4.45
CA PHE A 522 2.41 -34.16 -3.90
C PHE A 522 1.29 -34.71 -3.00
N GLY A 523 1.31 -36.01 -2.68
CA GLY A 523 0.30 -36.66 -1.84
C GLY A 523 -1.02 -36.96 -2.56
N LEU A 524 -1.07 -36.85 -3.89
CA LEU A 524 -2.31 -37.05 -4.67
C LEU A 524 -2.75 -38.53 -4.77
N GLN A 525 -1.88 -39.47 -4.37
CA GLN A 525 -2.20 -40.91 -4.37
C GLN A 525 -3.46 -41.23 -3.54
N VAL A 526 -3.74 -40.45 -2.50
CA VAL A 526 -4.95 -40.61 -1.67
C VAL A 526 -6.24 -40.47 -2.48
N LEU A 527 -6.24 -39.68 -3.55
CA LEU A 527 -7.40 -39.48 -4.43
C LEU A 527 -7.70 -40.72 -5.28
N VAL A 528 -6.67 -41.49 -5.63
CA VAL A 528 -6.80 -42.77 -6.36
C VAL A 528 -7.47 -43.82 -5.48
N GLU A 529 -7.23 -43.77 -4.17
CA GLU A 529 -7.80 -44.67 -3.18
C GLU A 529 -9.20 -44.26 -2.68
N GLY A 530 -9.77 -43.19 -3.26
CA GLY A 530 -11.09 -42.67 -2.90
C GLY A 530 -11.11 -41.74 -1.68
N GLY A 531 -9.94 -41.32 -1.20
CA GLY A 531 -9.82 -40.32 -0.14
C GLY A 531 -9.86 -38.87 -0.65
N VAL A 532 -9.46 -37.94 0.21
CA VAL A 532 -9.53 -36.48 -0.03
C VAL A 532 -8.21 -35.78 0.28
N VAL A 533 -7.99 -34.60 -0.30
CA VAL A 533 -6.80 -33.75 -0.08
C VAL A 533 -7.21 -32.46 0.62
N LYS A 534 -6.38 -31.94 1.54
CA LYS A 534 -6.65 -30.65 2.19
C LYS A 534 -6.47 -29.48 1.21
N ARG A 535 -7.31 -28.44 1.35
CA ARG A 535 -7.30 -27.25 0.47
C ARG A 535 -5.96 -26.53 0.45
N ASP A 536 -5.34 -26.34 1.61
CA ASP A 536 -4.03 -25.66 1.75
C ASP A 536 -2.91 -26.38 0.99
N THR A 537 -2.85 -27.71 1.10
CA THR A 537 -1.89 -28.57 0.40
C THR A 537 -2.14 -28.57 -1.09
N TRP A 538 -3.41 -28.58 -1.53
CA TRP A 538 -3.77 -28.46 -2.94
C TRP A 538 -3.34 -27.11 -3.53
N THR A 539 -3.70 -26.01 -2.85
CA THR A 539 -3.44 -24.66 -3.33
C THR A 539 -1.95 -24.34 -3.40
N SER A 540 -1.15 -24.73 -2.41
CA SER A 540 0.30 -24.49 -2.40
C SER A 540 1.05 -25.25 -3.51
N ASN A 541 0.54 -26.40 -3.94
CA ASN A 541 1.17 -27.23 -4.97
C ASN A 541 0.52 -27.08 -6.36
N PHE A 542 -0.51 -26.25 -6.53
CA PHE A 542 -1.34 -26.24 -7.74
C PHE A 542 -0.52 -26.06 -9.03
N ASN A 543 0.40 -25.09 -9.06
CA ASN A 543 1.26 -24.83 -10.23
C ASN A 543 2.18 -26.01 -10.56
N ALA A 544 2.76 -26.65 -9.53
CA ALA A 544 3.62 -27.81 -9.70
C ALA A 544 2.82 -29.03 -10.21
N ILE A 545 1.59 -29.21 -9.73
CA ILE A 545 0.66 -30.24 -10.20
C ILE A 545 0.32 -30.03 -11.69
N VAL A 546 -0.07 -28.81 -12.07
CA VAL A 546 -0.36 -28.47 -13.48
C VAL A 546 0.85 -28.72 -14.38
N PHE A 547 2.05 -28.32 -13.95
CA PHE A 547 3.29 -28.57 -14.68
C PHE A 547 3.57 -30.08 -14.85
N ALA A 548 3.43 -30.86 -13.78
CA ALA A 548 3.64 -32.31 -13.83
C ALA A 548 2.59 -33.02 -14.71
N LEU A 549 1.35 -32.54 -14.75
CA LEU A 549 0.29 -33.07 -15.63
C LEU A 549 0.58 -32.84 -17.13
N ASN A 550 1.28 -31.74 -17.43
CA ASN A 550 1.66 -31.32 -18.78
C ASN A 550 3.03 -31.88 -19.23
N THR A 551 3.77 -32.53 -18.34
CA THR A 551 5.06 -33.17 -18.67
C THR A 551 4.81 -34.62 -19.13
N PRO A 552 5.30 -35.06 -20.31
CA PRO A 552 5.14 -36.44 -20.77
C PRO A 552 5.76 -37.44 -19.79
N VAL A 553 5.01 -38.48 -19.42
CA VAL A 553 5.56 -39.62 -18.67
C VAL A 553 6.39 -40.46 -19.64
N VAL A 554 7.70 -40.55 -19.41
CA VAL A 554 8.54 -41.53 -20.12
C VAL A 554 8.16 -42.90 -19.61
N ALA A 555 7.34 -43.62 -20.37
CA ALA A 555 7.09 -45.03 -20.14
C ALA A 555 8.42 -45.79 -20.19
N SER A 556 8.61 -46.68 -19.23
CA SER A 556 9.70 -47.66 -19.15
C SER A 556 10.20 -48.12 -20.53
N ILE A 557 11.49 -47.92 -20.79
CA ILE A 557 12.20 -48.39 -21.99
C ILE A 557 12.01 -49.91 -22.13
N PRO A 558 11.45 -50.42 -23.24
CA PRO A 558 11.74 -51.76 -23.72
C PRO A 558 12.89 -51.67 -24.74
N ASP A 559 13.98 -52.37 -24.41
CA ASP A 559 15.12 -52.82 -25.22
C ASP A 559 15.64 -51.98 -26.40
N GLU A 560 16.97 -51.80 -26.36
CA GLU A 560 17.84 -51.42 -27.47
C GLU A 560 17.57 -52.28 -28.71
N ASP A 561 16.87 -51.72 -29.70
CA ASP A 561 17.37 -51.69 -31.07
C ASP A 561 16.41 -50.90 -31.98
N SER A 562 17.04 -50.13 -32.87
CA SER A 562 16.50 -49.62 -34.14
C SER A 562 16.07 -48.14 -34.23
N LEU A 563 16.82 -47.47 -35.12
CA LEU A 563 16.44 -46.43 -36.08
C LEU A 563 16.52 -44.96 -35.63
N GLY A 564 17.40 -44.24 -36.32
CA GLY A 564 17.62 -42.81 -36.11
C GLY A 564 16.91 -41.88 -37.09
N THR A 565 17.47 -40.67 -37.10
CA THR A 565 17.19 -39.45 -37.89
C THR A 565 16.17 -38.48 -37.30
N GLY A 566 16.66 -37.27 -37.00
CA GLY A 566 15.89 -36.06 -36.72
C GLY A 566 16.16 -35.48 -35.33
N ASP A 567 17.01 -34.46 -35.26
CA ASP A 567 17.29 -33.70 -34.03
C ASP A 567 16.01 -33.09 -33.43
N ILE A 568 15.45 -33.80 -32.46
CA ILE A 568 14.62 -33.23 -31.40
C ILE A 568 15.62 -32.88 -30.29
N PRO A 569 15.67 -31.65 -29.77
CA PRO A 569 16.53 -31.34 -28.63
C PRO A 569 16.16 -32.27 -27.47
N SER A 570 17.05 -33.20 -27.12
CA SER A 570 16.87 -34.03 -25.93
C SER A 570 16.92 -33.10 -24.72
N TYR A 571 15.86 -33.06 -23.92
CA TYR A 571 15.94 -32.47 -22.60
C TYR A 571 17.01 -33.25 -21.81
N PRO A 572 18.01 -32.57 -21.21
CA PRO A 572 18.99 -33.24 -20.36
C PRO A 572 18.28 -33.87 -19.15
N ASP A 573 18.63 -35.12 -18.81
CA ASP A 573 18.11 -35.82 -17.63
C ASP A 573 18.43 -35.10 -16.31
N ASP A 574 19.35 -34.12 -16.33
CA ASP A 574 19.82 -33.32 -15.21
C ASP A 574 19.32 -31.86 -15.24
N ALA A 575 18.22 -31.56 -15.95
CA ALA A 575 17.63 -30.24 -15.98
C ALA A 575 17.06 -29.82 -14.60
N VAL A 576 17.39 -28.61 -14.17
CA VAL A 576 16.94 -28.02 -12.91
C VAL A 576 15.60 -27.34 -13.10
N TYR A 577 14.68 -27.61 -12.19
CA TYR A 577 13.37 -26.95 -12.15
C TYR A 577 13.51 -25.54 -11.56
N ILE A 578 13.21 -24.52 -12.37
CA ILE A 578 13.30 -23.10 -11.99
C ILE A 578 11.95 -22.45 -12.32
N PRO A 579 10.95 -22.47 -11.42
CA PRO A 579 9.57 -22.06 -11.70
C PRO A 579 9.42 -20.55 -11.93
N ASP A 580 10.28 -19.74 -11.31
CA ASP A 580 10.26 -18.31 -11.49
C ASP A 580 10.89 -17.92 -12.84
N PRO A 581 10.12 -17.30 -13.76
CA PRO A 581 10.61 -16.98 -15.10
C PRO A 581 11.69 -15.89 -15.08
N ASN A 582 11.69 -15.02 -14.06
CA ASN A 582 12.67 -13.96 -13.92
C ASN A 582 14.00 -14.52 -13.39
N LEU A 583 13.94 -15.46 -12.45
CA LEU A 583 15.11 -16.20 -11.98
C LEU A 583 15.68 -17.05 -13.11
N ARG A 584 14.84 -17.80 -13.82
CA ARG A 584 15.26 -18.59 -14.98
C ARG A 584 15.92 -17.74 -16.06
N ALA A 585 15.30 -16.60 -16.41
CA ALA A 585 15.86 -15.69 -17.39
C ALA A 585 17.18 -15.07 -16.93
N ALA A 586 17.33 -14.76 -15.64
CA ALA A 586 18.59 -14.26 -15.08
C ALA A 586 19.69 -15.33 -15.18
N LEU A 587 19.42 -16.56 -14.72
CA LEU A 587 20.38 -17.66 -14.75
C LEU A 587 20.78 -18.04 -16.19
N ALA A 588 19.82 -18.11 -17.11
CA ALA A 588 20.07 -18.41 -18.53
C ALA A 588 20.96 -17.35 -19.18
N ARG A 589 20.70 -16.05 -18.92
CA ARG A 589 21.55 -14.95 -19.42
C ARG A 589 22.97 -15.05 -18.87
N MET A 590 23.12 -15.37 -17.59
CA MET A 590 24.45 -15.52 -16.96
C MET A 590 25.25 -16.70 -17.53
N LEU A 591 24.57 -17.74 -18.01
CA LEU A 591 25.19 -18.86 -18.72
C LEU A 591 25.42 -18.57 -20.22
N GLY A 592 25.02 -17.40 -20.72
CA GLY A 592 25.08 -17.06 -22.14
C GLY A 592 24.14 -17.90 -23.01
N GLN A 593 23.05 -18.41 -22.42
CA GLN A 593 22.09 -19.30 -23.07
C GLN A 593 20.76 -18.59 -23.35
N ARG A 594 19.94 -19.20 -24.22
CA ARG A 594 18.58 -18.72 -24.45
C ARG A 594 17.74 -18.95 -23.19
N VAL A 595 16.77 -18.07 -22.94
CA VAL A 595 15.88 -18.14 -21.75
C VAL A 595 15.04 -19.43 -21.71
N ASP A 596 14.80 -20.04 -22.88
CA ASP A 596 14.07 -21.32 -23.04
C ASP A 596 14.99 -22.56 -22.99
N ALA A 597 16.31 -22.39 -22.89
CA ALA A 597 17.23 -23.51 -22.77
C ALA A 597 17.15 -24.14 -21.37
N PRO A 598 17.10 -25.48 -21.25
CA PRO A 598 17.16 -26.15 -19.96
C PRO A 598 18.52 -25.89 -19.29
N ILE A 599 18.48 -25.45 -18.04
CA ILE A 599 19.67 -25.24 -17.20
C ILE A 599 19.92 -26.54 -16.42
N THR A 600 21.13 -27.08 -16.48
CA THR A 600 21.47 -28.35 -15.84
C THR A 600 22.06 -28.19 -14.44
N VAL A 601 22.04 -29.25 -13.62
CA VAL A 601 22.68 -29.24 -12.28
C VAL A 601 24.15 -28.83 -12.39
N SER A 602 24.90 -29.38 -13.35
CA SER A 602 26.31 -29.04 -13.54
C SER A 602 26.53 -27.57 -13.92
N GLN A 603 25.55 -26.93 -14.58
CA GLN A 603 25.60 -25.49 -14.85
C GLN A 603 25.27 -24.67 -13.60
N MET A 604 24.30 -25.10 -12.80
CA MET A 604 23.99 -24.47 -11.52
C MET A 604 25.19 -24.46 -10.56
N GLU A 605 25.98 -25.53 -10.54
CA GLU A 605 27.19 -25.63 -9.71
C GLU A 605 28.30 -24.61 -10.10
N GLN A 606 28.21 -23.97 -11.28
CA GLN A 606 29.18 -22.96 -11.73
C GLN A 606 28.95 -21.60 -11.05
N PHE A 607 27.74 -21.35 -10.52
CA PHE A 607 27.43 -20.10 -9.87
C PHE A 607 28.11 -20.01 -8.50
N SER A 608 28.98 -19.00 -8.35
CA SER A 608 29.69 -18.72 -7.10
C SER A 608 29.34 -17.36 -6.49
N ARG A 609 28.68 -16.49 -7.25
CA ARG A 609 28.25 -15.16 -6.81
C ARG A 609 27.08 -14.63 -7.63
N PHE A 610 26.09 -14.07 -6.95
CA PHE A 610 25.08 -13.16 -7.46
C PHE A 610 25.23 -11.84 -6.68
N SER A 611 26.23 -11.02 -7.01
CA SER A 611 26.57 -9.80 -6.27
C SER A 611 26.88 -8.61 -7.15
N ARG A 612 26.85 -7.41 -6.55
CA ARG A 612 26.93 -6.12 -7.24
C ARG A 612 28.35 -5.76 -7.73
N THR A 613 29.43 -6.27 -7.14
CA THR A 613 30.80 -5.82 -7.50
C THR A 613 31.89 -6.79 -7.02
N GLY A 614 32.94 -6.98 -7.84
CA GLY A 614 34.22 -7.50 -7.40
C GLY A 614 34.91 -6.58 -6.38
N HIS A 615 35.77 -7.15 -5.52
CA HIS A 615 36.55 -6.39 -4.53
C HIS A 615 37.47 -5.32 -5.15
N THR A 616 37.62 -4.18 -4.47
CA THR A 616 38.94 -3.54 -4.30
C THR A 616 39.10 -2.92 -2.91
N LYS A 617 40.34 -2.94 -2.40
CA LYS A 617 40.81 -2.07 -1.30
C LYS A 617 40.63 -0.61 -1.75
N ASN A 618 40.04 0.22 -0.90
CA ASN A 618 39.98 1.71 -0.98
C ASN A 618 38.68 2.35 -1.50
N GLY A 619 37.55 1.64 -1.53
CA GLY A 619 36.24 2.30 -1.44
C GLY A 619 35.79 3.12 -2.66
N VAL A 620 36.34 2.87 -3.85
CA VAL A 620 35.76 3.34 -5.12
C VAL A 620 35.07 2.16 -5.79
N TYR A 621 33.75 2.28 -5.97
CA TYR A 621 32.93 1.29 -6.67
C TYR A 621 33.15 1.42 -8.18
N VAL A 622 33.43 0.30 -8.85
CA VAL A 622 33.41 0.21 -10.31
C VAL A 622 32.26 -0.72 -10.68
N GLU A 623 31.31 -0.24 -11.47
CA GLU A 623 30.25 -1.08 -12.05
C GLU A 623 30.89 -2.15 -12.93
N GLY A 624 30.68 -3.42 -12.56
CA GLY A 624 30.94 -4.56 -13.44
C GLY A 624 29.62 -5.01 -14.03
N GLU A 625 29.56 -5.15 -15.36
CA GLU A 625 28.39 -5.60 -16.09
C GLU A 625 27.90 -7.01 -15.63
N ASP A 626 26.58 -7.11 -15.42
CA ASP A 626 25.70 -8.29 -15.59
C ASP A 626 25.89 -9.58 -14.75
N LEU A 627 25.70 -9.54 -13.42
CA LEU A 627 25.59 -10.78 -12.59
C LEU A 627 24.57 -10.69 -11.41
N THR A 628 23.47 -9.94 -11.54
CA THR A 628 22.62 -9.63 -10.37
C THR A 628 21.15 -10.04 -10.49
N LEU A 629 20.58 -10.56 -9.39
CA LEU A 629 19.14 -10.89 -9.24
C LEU A 629 18.29 -9.68 -8.77
N PHE A 630 18.77 -8.45 -8.94
CA PHE A 630 18.13 -7.22 -8.44
C PHE A 630 16.92 -6.79 -9.29
N ASN A 631 15.81 -6.40 -8.64
CA ASN A 631 14.62 -5.80 -9.24
C ASN A 631 14.14 -6.55 -10.49
N LYS A 632 14.09 -7.88 -10.39
CA LYS A 632 13.67 -8.74 -11.51
C LYS A 632 12.25 -9.27 -11.34
N GLY A 633 11.57 -9.02 -10.22
CA GLY A 633 10.28 -9.64 -9.94
C GLY A 633 10.39 -11.13 -9.58
N ILE A 634 11.50 -11.54 -8.96
CA ILE A 634 11.75 -12.93 -8.57
C ILE A 634 11.01 -13.25 -7.26
N LYS A 635 9.95 -14.04 -7.32
CA LYS A 635 9.14 -14.43 -6.16
C LYS A 635 9.54 -15.78 -5.56
N ASP A 636 10.09 -16.67 -6.39
CA ASP A 636 10.41 -18.04 -6.02
C ASP A 636 11.90 -18.35 -6.33
N LEU A 637 12.63 -18.81 -5.30
CA LEU A 637 14.05 -19.15 -5.38
C LEU A 637 14.31 -20.62 -5.75
N THR A 638 13.27 -21.41 -5.99
CA THR A 638 13.37 -22.83 -6.37
C THR A 638 14.28 -22.99 -7.60
N GLY A 639 15.18 -23.96 -7.50
CA GLY A 639 16.29 -24.20 -8.41
C GLY A 639 17.64 -23.71 -7.88
N LEU A 640 17.67 -22.71 -6.99
CA LEU A 640 18.93 -22.25 -6.38
C LEU A 640 19.57 -23.26 -5.43
N GLU A 641 18.83 -24.26 -4.94
CA GLU A 641 19.37 -25.34 -4.10
C GLU A 641 20.51 -26.11 -4.78
N TYR A 642 20.57 -26.09 -6.13
CA TYR A 642 21.62 -26.71 -6.92
C TYR A 642 22.87 -25.82 -7.11
N ALA A 643 22.81 -24.53 -6.73
CA ALA A 643 23.96 -23.61 -6.78
C ALA A 643 24.89 -23.77 -5.57
N ILE A 644 25.33 -25.00 -5.29
CA ILE A 644 26.04 -25.38 -4.05
C ILE A 644 27.38 -24.66 -3.79
N ASN A 645 27.94 -24.01 -4.81
CA ASN A 645 29.18 -23.24 -4.73
C ASN A 645 28.96 -21.73 -4.50
N LEU A 646 27.70 -21.31 -4.31
CA LEU A 646 27.33 -19.92 -4.14
C LEU A 646 27.87 -19.34 -2.81
N LYS A 647 28.59 -18.23 -2.90
CA LYS A 647 29.18 -17.51 -1.75
C LYS A 647 28.51 -16.17 -1.49
N GLU A 648 27.88 -15.58 -2.50
CA GLU A 648 27.30 -14.26 -2.42
C GLU A 648 25.91 -14.28 -3.07
N LEU A 649 24.87 -13.95 -2.31
CA LEU A 649 23.50 -13.85 -2.80
C LEU A 649 22.91 -12.49 -2.41
N PHE A 650 22.68 -11.66 -3.42
CA PHE A 650 22.06 -10.35 -3.26
C PHE A 650 20.78 -10.28 -4.08
N VAL A 651 19.64 -10.11 -3.39
CA VAL A 651 18.29 -10.08 -3.97
C VAL A 651 17.51 -8.83 -3.53
N ARG A 652 18.23 -7.73 -3.29
CA ARG A 652 17.72 -6.47 -2.72
C ARG A 652 17.15 -5.46 -3.72
N GLU A 653 16.18 -4.68 -3.24
CA GLU A 653 15.65 -3.49 -3.91
C GLU A 653 16.34 -2.19 -3.46
N GLN A 654 16.52 -1.24 -4.38
CA GLN A 654 17.09 0.08 -4.05
C GLN A 654 16.22 1.29 -4.42
N ARG A 655 15.06 1.15 -5.09
CA ARG A 655 14.24 2.31 -5.51
C ARG A 655 12.76 1.95 -5.73
N GLU A 656 11.86 2.83 -5.31
CA GLU A 656 10.38 2.72 -5.39
C GLU A 656 9.79 2.60 -6.82
N GLU A 657 10.63 2.69 -7.86
CA GLU A 657 10.17 2.84 -9.26
C GLU A 657 10.28 1.56 -10.12
N PHE A 658 10.76 0.43 -9.58
CA PHE A 658 10.84 -0.84 -10.32
C PHE A 658 10.24 -2.02 -9.54
N ARG A 659 9.65 -2.99 -10.26
CA ARG A 659 9.06 -4.22 -9.68
C ARG A 659 10.09 -4.95 -8.79
N GLY A 660 9.92 -4.87 -7.46
CA GLY A 660 10.66 -5.64 -6.46
C GLY A 660 10.54 -7.15 -6.64
N ASN A 661 11.38 -7.93 -5.96
CA ASN A 661 11.46 -9.39 -6.17
C ASN A 661 10.22 -10.14 -5.63
N GLY A 662 9.77 -9.92 -4.40
CA GLY A 662 8.58 -10.58 -3.84
C GLY A 662 8.89 -11.90 -3.14
N ILE A 663 10.14 -12.10 -2.70
CA ILE A 663 10.60 -13.34 -2.08
C ILE A 663 10.02 -13.48 -0.67
N SER A 664 9.34 -14.58 -0.37
CA SER A 664 8.87 -14.91 0.98
C SER A 664 9.49 -16.18 1.57
N ASP A 665 9.90 -17.13 0.72
CA ASP A 665 10.44 -18.44 1.13
C ASP A 665 11.95 -18.54 0.88
N LEU A 666 12.71 -18.83 1.95
CA LEU A 666 14.16 -19.06 1.91
C LEU A 666 14.53 -20.55 1.90
N THR A 667 13.56 -21.46 1.92
CA THR A 667 13.80 -22.92 1.89
C THR A 667 14.76 -23.35 0.77
N PRO A 668 14.64 -22.84 -0.48
CA PRO A 668 15.55 -23.21 -1.57
C PRO A 668 17.04 -22.90 -1.30
N ILE A 669 17.37 -21.95 -0.42
CA ILE A 669 18.76 -21.59 -0.12
C ILE A 669 19.30 -22.22 1.17
N SER A 670 18.51 -23.03 1.87
CA SER A 670 18.86 -23.61 3.17
C SER A 670 20.12 -24.50 3.14
N GLY A 671 20.41 -25.13 1.99
CA GLY A 671 21.58 -25.99 1.78
C GLY A 671 22.85 -25.27 1.33
N LEU A 672 22.81 -23.96 1.06
CA LEU A 672 23.91 -23.20 0.45
C LEU A 672 24.98 -22.77 1.48
N THR A 673 25.55 -23.77 2.15
CA THR A 673 26.47 -23.59 3.29
C THR A 673 27.78 -22.84 2.97
N GLN A 674 28.08 -22.59 1.70
CA GLN A 674 29.21 -21.76 1.28
C GLN A 674 28.92 -20.25 1.28
N LEU A 675 27.67 -19.84 1.55
CA LEU A 675 27.28 -18.43 1.59
C LEU A 675 28.05 -17.66 2.67
N VAL A 676 28.61 -16.54 2.24
CA VAL A 676 29.36 -15.56 3.04
C VAL A 676 28.58 -14.23 3.09
N ASN A 677 27.98 -13.83 1.98
CA ASN A 677 27.20 -12.59 1.88
C ASN A 677 25.75 -12.93 1.53
N LEU A 678 24.83 -12.55 2.40
CA LEU A 678 23.39 -12.67 2.16
C LEU A 678 22.72 -11.32 2.35
N ASN A 679 22.20 -10.78 1.26
CA ASN A 679 21.40 -9.56 1.28
C ASN A 679 20.03 -9.84 0.68
N ILE A 680 19.04 -9.95 1.56
CA ILE A 680 17.63 -10.16 1.22
C ILE A 680 16.77 -8.91 1.49
N GLY A 681 17.40 -7.77 1.75
CA GLY A 681 16.67 -6.56 2.16
C GLY A 681 16.01 -5.79 1.01
N GLY A 682 15.32 -4.68 1.31
CA GLY A 682 14.68 -3.76 0.35
C GLY A 682 13.15 -3.89 0.32
N ILE A 683 12.48 -2.84 -0.17
CA ILE A 683 11.02 -2.64 -0.18
C ILE A 683 10.35 -3.53 -1.24
N GLY A 684 10.36 -4.85 -1.04
CA GLY A 684 9.87 -5.74 -2.09
C GLY A 684 9.91 -7.21 -1.74
N ASN A 685 10.57 -7.62 -0.66
CA ASN A 685 10.53 -8.99 -0.17
C ASN A 685 9.55 -9.12 1.02
N HIS A 686 9.11 -10.33 1.29
CA HIS A 686 8.12 -10.67 2.31
C HIS A 686 8.62 -11.81 3.22
N VAL A 687 9.92 -11.84 3.50
CA VAL A 687 10.53 -12.87 4.34
C VAL A 687 10.16 -12.63 5.80
N SER A 688 9.48 -13.57 6.44
CA SER A 688 9.20 -13.52 7.89
C SER A 688 9.95 -14.58 8.68
N ASP A 689 10.34 -15.70 8.04
CA ASP A 689 10.98 -16.84 8.68
C ASP A 689 12.46 -16.97 8.26
N LEU A 690 13.36 -16.90 9.25
CA LEU A 690 14.81 -17.10 9.07
C LEU A 690 15.27 -18.54 9.38
N SER A 691 14.37 -19.43 9.81
CA SER A 691 14.69 -20.84 10.10
C SER A 691 15.42 -21.55 8.96
N PRO A 692 15.08 -21.33 7.67
CA PRO A 692 15.78 -21.96 6.56
C PRO A 692 17.28 -21.65 6.50
N ILE A 693 17.71 -20.47 6.97
CA ILE A 693 19.11 -20.03 6.90
C ILE A 693 19.91 -20.31 8.18
N ALA A 694 19.31 -20.93 9.20
CA ALA A 694 19.93 -21.11 10.52
C ALA A 694 21.29 -21.86 10.49
N ASN A 695 21.50 -22.72 9.49
CA ASN A 695 22.71 -23.52 9.33
C ASN A 695 23.78 -22.86 8.44
N LEU A 696 23.56 -21.65 7.92
CA LEU A 696 24.50 -20.92 7.06
C LEU A 696 25.58 -20.21 7.90
N THR A 697 26.37 -20.97 8.65
CA THR A 697 27.29 -20.44 9.67
C THR A 697 28.53 -19.72 9.13
N ASN A 698 28.74 -19.73 7.80
CA ASN A 698 29.83 -19.00 7.13
C ASN A 698 29.48 -17.53 6.80
N ILE A 699 28.26 -17.09 7.09
CA ILE A 699 27.80 -15.73 6.81
C ILE A 699 28.62 -14.71 7.60
N LYS A 700 29.17 -13.73 6.86
CA LYS A 700 29.91 -12.57 7.36
C LYS A 700 29.15 -11.26 7.19
N HIS A 701 28.31 -11.15 6.16
CA HIS A 701 27.55 -9.95 5.87
C HIS A 701 26.08 -10.32 5.68
N LEU A 702 25.22 -9.82 6.57
CA LEU A 702 23.78 -10.08 6.57
C LEU A 702 22.99 -8.78 6.53
N HIS A 703 22.10 -8.64 5.56
CA HIS A 703 21.20 -7.50 5.46
C HIS A 703 19.75 -7.93 5.26
N LEU A 704 18.85 -7.44 6.11
CA LEU A 704 17.48 -7.95 6.28
C LEU A 704 16.35 -6.93 6.03
N GLY A 705 16.67 -5.66 5.77
CA GLY A 705 15.67 -4.57 5.79
C GLY A 705 14.46 -4.74 4.88
N GLY A 706 13.32 -4.14 5.22
CA GLY A 706 12.13 -4.17 4.37
C GLY A 706 11.41 -5.53 4.34
N ASN A 707 11.64 -6.37 5.35
CA ASN A 707 11.01 -7.67 5.53
C ASN A 707 10.28 -7.72 6.89
N PRO A 708 9.15 -8.45 7.00
CA PRO A 708 8.35 -8.57 8.24
C PRO A 708 8.99 -9.54 9.28
N ILE A 709 10.29 -9.39 9.55
CA ILE A 709 11.04 -10.25 10.49
C ILE A 709 10.86 -9.75 11.92
N THR A 710 10.50 -10.66 12.83
CA THR A 710 10.32 -10.35 14.26
C THR A 710 11.27 -11.12 15.18
N ASP A 711 11.89 -12.20 14.69
CA ASP A 711 12.75 -13.09 15.48
C ASP A 711 14.12 -13.30 14.83
N LEU A 712 15.20 -13.02 15.57
CA LEU A 712 16.59 -13.27 15.18
C LEU A 712 17.19 -14.55 15.79
N SER A 713 16.42 -15.32 16.58
CA SER A 713 16.89 -16.57 17.18
C SER A 713 17.50 -17.57 16.16
N PRO A 714 17.01 -17.68 14.90
CA PRO A 714 17.60 -18.60 13.93
C PRO A 714 19.04 -18.26 13.53
N ILE A 715 19.46 -16.99 13.63
CA ILE A 715 20.83 -16.56 13.24
C ILE A 715 21.82 -16.56 14.41
N ALA A 716 21.45 -17.10 15.57
CA ALA A 716 22.29 -17.09 16.78
C ALA A 716 23.67 -17.75 16.61
N ASN A 717 23.83 -18.65 15.63
CA ASN A 717 25.08 -19.34 15.36
C ASN A 717 25.98 -18.64 14.32
N PHE A 718 25.63 -17.43 13.85
CA PHE A 718 26.41 -16.68 12.85
C PHE A 718 27.63 -16.00 13.49
N THR A 719 28.50 -16.79 14.11
CA THR A 719 29.67 -16.33 14.88
C THR A 719 30.73 -15.63 14.03
N GLN A 720 30.67 -15.77 12.69
CA GLN A 720 31.56 -15.11 11.73
C GLN A 720 31.04 -13.74 11.26
N LEU A 721 29.92 -13.25 11.78
CA LEU A 721 29.28 -12.04 11.30
C LEU A 721 30.17 -10.80 11.55
N GLU A 722 30.50 -10.10 10.47
CA GLU A 722 31.28 -8.85 10.45
C GLU A 722 30.39 -7.63 10.20
N THR A 723 29.26 -7.80 9.49
CA THR A 723 28.30 -6.71 9.22
C THR A 723 26.87 -7.20 9.36
N PHE A 724 26.07 -6.46 10.11
CA PHE A 724 24.64 -6.68 10.29
C PHE A 724 23.88 -5.37 10.06
N GLY A 725 22.77 -5.42 9.31
CA GLY A 725 21.91 -4.24 9.27
C GLY A 725 20.63 -4.34 8.48
N PHE A 726 19.86 -3.26 8.58
CA PHE A 726 18.66 -3.00 7.80
C PHE A 726 18.41 -1.49 7.70
N ASP A 727 18.16 -1.03 6.48
CA ASP A 727 17.94 0.39 6.16
C ASP A 727 16.44 0.77 6.08
N ASP A 728 15.53 -0.22 6.15
CA ASP A 728 14.07 -0.08 5.99
C ASP A 728 13.34 -0.76 7.14
N HIS A 729 12.08 -0.39 7.39
CA HIS A 729 11.26 -0.88 8.50
C HIS A 729 11.25 -2.42 8.59
N VAL A 730 11.69 -2.93 9.73
CA VAL A 730 11.54 -4.31 10.16
C VAL A 730 10.84 -4.28 11.53
N PRO A 731 9.79 -5.09 11.79
CA PRO A 731 9.08 -5.11 13.07
C PRO A 731 9.87 -5.83 14.19
N LEU A 732 11.20 -5.67 14.19
CA LEU A 732 12.12 -6.31 15.12
C LEU A 732 12.30 -5.43 16.37
N THR A 733 12.19 -6.02 17.55
CA THR A 733 12.34 -5.29 18.83
C THR A 733 13.47 -5.81 19.72
N ASP A 734 13.94 -7.04 19.49
CA ASP A 734 14.99 -7.69 20.27
C ASP A 734 16.23 -7.99 19.41
N ILE A 735 17.38 -7.42 19.81
CA ILE A 735 18.69 -7.62 19.18
C ILE A 735 19.70 -8.30 20.12
N SER A 736 19.23 -8.92 21.20
CA SER A 736 20.07 -9.60 22.21
C SER A 736 21.03 -10.63 21.61
N VAL A 737 20.63 -11.26 20.51
CA VAL A 737 21.44 -12.23 19.76
C VAL A 737 22.78 -11.64 19.28
N LEU A 738 22.84 -10.33 19.00
CA LEU A 738 24.06 -9.67 18.53
C LEU A 738 25.18 -9.61 19.58
N ALA A 739 24.86 -9.74 20.87
CA ALA A 739 25.83 -9.64 21.96
C ALA A 739 26.95 -10.68 21.91
N ASN A 740 26.73 -11.80 21.21
CA ASN A 740 27.70 -12.89 21.07
C ASN A 740 28.47 -12.86 19.74
N MET A 741 28.25 -11.85 18.89
CA MET A 741 28.87 -11.75 17.56
C MET A 741 30.17 -10.95 17.62
N GLU A 742 31.20 -11.49 18.29
CA GLU A 742 32.47 -10.80 18.60
C GLU A 742 33.26 -10.26 17.38
N ASN A 743 32.95 -10.76 16.18
CA ASN A 743 33.56 -10.34 14.91
C ASN A 743 32.87 -9.14 14.26
N LEU A 744 31.76 -8.62 14.82
CA LEU A 744 31.04 -7.48 14.26
C LEU A 744 31.93 -6.24 14.17
N ILE A 745 31.98 -5.67 12.96
CA ILE A 745 32.70 -4.44 12.62
C ILE A 745 31.69 -3.31 12.40
N ARG A 746 30.53 -3.60 11.82
CA ARG A 746 29.51 -2.60 11.48
C ARG A 746 28.11 -3.07 11.79
N VAL A 747 27.34 -2.20 12.42
CA VAL A 747 25.91 -2.38 12.69
C VAL A 747 25.15 -1.15 12.20
N GLY A 748 24.09 -1.35 11.41
CA GLY A 748 23.22 -0.26 10.94
C GLY A 748 21.75 -0.65 10.98
N MET A 749 20.94 0.03 11.77
CA MET A 749 19.52 -0.29 11.97
C MET A 749 18.68 0.98 12.10
N TRP A 750 17.86 1.30 11.08
CA TRP A 750 17.01 2.50 11.05
C TRP A 750 15.53 2.17 11.27
N GLY A 751 14.85 2.87 12.19
CA GLY A 751 13.38 2.91 12.26
C GLY A 751 12.59 1.86 13.08
N PRO A 752 13.17 0.84 13.74
CA PRO A 752 12.38 -0.22 14.42
C PRO A 752 11.95 0.14 15.85
N ARG A 753 12.22 1.37 16.31
CA ARG A 753 11.93 1.86 17.67
C ARG A 753 12.76 1.19 18.77
N PHE A 754 14.03 0.85 18.51
CA PHE A 754 14.89 0.31 19.56
C PHE A 754 15.08 1.32 20.69
N ARG A 755 15.09 0.80 21.93
CA ARG A 755 15.40 1.58 23.14
C ARG A 755 16.69 1.14 23.82
N ASP A 756 17.10 -0.12 23.60
CA ASP A 756 18.23 -0.74 24.28
C ASP A 756 19.41 -0.98 23.33
N MET A 757 20.54 -0.35 23.64
CA MET A 757 21.82 -0.54 22.94
C MET A 757 22.77 -1.52 23.68
N SER A 758 22.35 -2.07 24.82
CA SER A 758 23.19 -2.92 25.67
C SER A 758 23.83 -4.13 24.96
N PRO A 759 23.19 -4.77 23.95
CA PRO A 759 23.81 -5.87 23.22
C PRO A 759 25.07 -5.48 22.43
N LEU A 760 25.28 -4.19 22.15
CA LEU A 760 26.41 -3.71 21.34
C LEU A 760 27.63 -3.30 22.17
N VAL A 761 27.52 -3.31 23.51
CA VAL A 761 28.51 -2.69 24.42
C VAL A 761 29.84 -3.44 24.47
N ASN A 762 29.84 -4.76 24.28
CA ASN A 762 31.03 -5.62 24.48
C ASN A 762 31.61 -6.16 23.16
N LEU A 763 31.36 -5.49 22.03
CA LEU A 763 31.86 -5.92 20.72
C LEU A 763 33.28 -5.36 20.47
N PRO A 764 34.35 -6.18 20.55
CA PRO A 764 35.73 -5.68 20.56
C PRO A 764 36.21 -5.14 19.21
N ASN A 765 35.52 -5.49 18.12
CA ASN A 765 35.88 -5.14 16.75
C ASN A 765 34.99 -4.07 16.11
N ILE A 766 33.97 -3.58 16.82
CA ILE A 766 33.01 -2.64 16.25
C ILE A 766 33.68 -1.30 15.92
N GLU A 767 33.49 -0.83 14.70
CA GLU A 767 34.01 0.43 14.17
C GLU A 767 32.90 1.43 13.86
N THR A 768 31.70 0.96 13.52
CA THR A 768 30.55 1.80 13.15
C THR A 768 29.26 1.27 13.77
N ILE A 769 28.56 2.15 14.46
CA ILE A 769 27.21 1.93 14.98
C ILE A 769 26.30 3.01 14.39
N ASP A 770 25.30 2.59 13.63
CA ASP A 770 24.24 3.45 13.10
C ASP A 770 22.89 2.97 13.63
N LEU A 771 22.26 3.80 14.46
CA LEU A 771 20.95 3.55 15.06
C LEU A 771 20.06 4.80 14.92
N CYS A 772 20.16 5.49 13.79
CA CYS A 772 19.29 6.63 13.49
C CYS A 772 17.80 6.25 13.54
N GLY A 773 16.92 7.21 13.87
CA GLY A 773 15.46 7.06 13.85
C GLY A 773 14.92 5.96 14.78
N ASN A 774 15.46 5.84 15.99
CA ASN A 774 15.01 4.88 17.01
C ASN A 774 14.39 5.62 18.21
N GLU A 775 14.18 4.93 19.34
CA GLU A 775 13.65 5.51 20.58
C GLU A 775 14.69 5.49 21.71
N ILE A 776 15.99 5.57 21.37
CA ILE A 776 17.09 5.47 22.34
C ILE A 776 17.12 6.74 23.19
N SER A 777 17.06 6.60 24.52
CA SER A 777 17.17 7.71 25.46
C SER A 777 18.48 7.74 26.23
N GLU A 778 19.17 6.61 26.32
CA GLU A 778 20.41 6.44 27.09
C GLU A 778 21.46 5.72 26.23
N ILE A 779 22.67 6.29 26.15
CA ILE A 779 23.82 5.64 25.50
C ILE A 779 24.60 4.89 26.60
N PRO A 780 24.75 3.55 26.52
CA PRO A 780 25.54 2.81 27.49
C PRO A 780 27.04 3.09 27.31
N SER A 781 27.85 2.72 28.30
CA SER A 781 29.31 2.88 28.23
C SER A 781 29.94 2.04 27.12
N LEU A 782 30.33 2.65 25.99
CA LEU A 782 30.99 1.98 24.85
C LEU A 782 32.52 1.84 24.99
N LYS A 783 33.07 1.93 26.21
CA LYS A 783 34.53 1.83 26.46
C LYS A 783 35.16 0.52 25.98
N ASN A 784 34.37 -0.55 25.92
CA ASN A 784 34.83 -1.87 25.45
C ASN A 784 34.77 -2.02 23.92
N ALA A 785 34.48 -0.94 23.19
CA ALA A 785 34.55 -0.84 21.74
C ALA A 785 35.75 0.04 21.31
N PRO A 786 37.02 -0.41 21.52
CA PRO A 786 38.20 0.43 21.37
C PRO A 786 38.45 0.91 19.92
N LYS A 787 37.81 0.28 18.94
CA LYS A 787 37.92 0.60 17.51
C LYS A 787 36.78 1.48 16.99
N LEU A 788 35.82 1.89 17.85
CA LEU A 788 34.67 2.67 17.42
C LEU A 788 35.12 4.04 16.89
N LYS A 789 34.73 4.34 15.64
CA LYS A 789 35.07 5.56 14.93
C LYS A 789 33.85 6.37 14.52
N ASN A 790 32.75 5.69 14.21
CA ASN A 790 31.54 6.33 13.71
C ASN A 790 30.35 5.95 14.58
N LEU A 791 29.66 6.95 15.12
CA LEU A 791 28.45 6.78 15.92
C LEU A 791 27.35 7.69 15.37
N TYR A 792 26.26 7.09 14.90
CA TYR A 792 25.10 7.80 14.36
C TYR A 792 23.85 7.45 15.17
N VAL A 793 23.27 8.45 15.83
CA VAL A 793 22.08 8.31 16.69
C VAL A 793 21.09 9.46 16.44
N PHE A 794 21.01 9.94 15.20
CA PHE A 794 20.05 10.99 14.80
C PHE A 794 18.60 10.56 15.09
N GLY A 795 17.73 11.50 15.47
CA GLY A 795 16.29 11.24 15.58
C GLY A 795 15.95 10.23 16.68
N ASN A 796 16.52 10.46 17.86
CA ASN A 796 16.33 9.64 19.06
C ASN A 796 15.89 10.56 20.23
N ASN A 797 15.91 10.05 21.47
CA ASN A 797 15.52 10.77 22.68
C ASN A 797 16.70 11.01 23.65
N VAL A 798 17.94 11.04 23.15
CA VAL A 798 19.15 11.18 23.97
C VAL A 798 19.23 12.59 24.57
N SER A 799 19.58 12.70 25.85
CA SER A 799 19.77 14.00 26.53
C SER A 799 21.10 14.12 27.26
N ASP A 800 21.66 13.01 27.74
CA ASP A 800 22.97 12.94 28.40
C ASP A 800 24.01 12.32 27.46
N VAL A 801 25.05 13.11 27.15
CA VAL A 801 26.19 12.68 26.32
C VAL A 801 27.50 12.59 27.12
N SER A 802 27.43 12.67 28.45
CA SER A 802 28.61 12.60 29.34
C SER A 802 29.46 11.35 29.10
N ILE A 803 28.82 10.24 28.77
CA ILE A 803 29.48 8.95 28.53
C ILE A 803 30.36 8.96 27.27
N LEU A 804 30.12 9.88 26.33
CA LEU A 804 30.88 9.96 25.08
C LEU A 804 32.27 10.56 25.27
N GLN A 805 32.53 11.27 26.38
CA GLN A 805 33.81 11.97 26.64
C GLN A 805 35.04 11.05 26.53
N ASP A 806 34.87 9.76 26.79
CA ASP A 806 35.94 8.76 26.82
C ASP A 806 36.16 8.09 25.45
N LEU A 807 35.34 8.39 24.44
CA LEU A 807 35.41 7.81 23.09
C LEU A 807 36.29 8.66 22.17
N THR A 808 37.53 8.91 22.59
CA THR A 808 38.44 9.86 21.93
C THR A 808 38.85 9.48 20.50
N ASN A 809 38.60 8.24 20.07
CA ASN A 809 38.90 7.75 18.72
C ASN A 809 37.78 8.01 17.70
N LEU A 810 36.67 8.65 18.12
CA LEU A 810 35.57 8.98 17.22
C LEU A 810 36.02 9.97 16.14
N GLU A 811 35.75 9.62 14.88
CA GLU A 811 36.01 10.44 13.70
C GLU A 811 34.71 11.10 13.19
N ARG A 812 33.55 10.46 13.36
CA ARG A 812 32.22 10.99 12.95
C ARG A 812 31.16 10.74 14.01
N LEU A 813 30.41 11.79 14.36
CA LEU A 813 29.36 11.74 15.38
C LEU A 813 28.11 12.47 14.90
N ASN A 814 26.99 11.75 14.77
CA ASN A 814 25.68 12.36 14.54
C ASN A 814 24.80 12.21 15.78
N LEU A 815 24.46 13.35 16.39
CA LEU A 815 23.58 13.47 17.54
C LEU A 815 22.36 14.37 17.22
N SER A 816 22.09 14.69 15.96
CA SER A 816 21.03 15.62 15.62
C SER A 816 19.63 15.09 15.94
N ASN A 817 18.66 15.99 16.12
CA ASN A 817 17.27 15.69 16.49
C ASN A 817 17.18 14.78 17.74
N ASN A 818 17.67 15.32 18.86
CA ASN A 818 17.69 14.72 20.19
C ASN A 818 17.35 15.81 21.24
N ASN A 819 17.51 15.51 22.53
CA ASN A 819 17.18 16.39 23.66
C ASN A 819 18.42 16.89 24.43
N ILE A 820 19.56 17.06 23.76
CA ILE A 820 20.84 17.42 24.37
C ILE A 820 20.89 18.92 24.70
N THR A 821 21.36 19.26 25.90
CA THR A 821 21.50 20.66 26.35
C THR A 821 22.93 21.03 26.74
N ASP A 822 23.69 20.08 27.30
CA ASP A 822 25.09 20.24 27.68
C ASP A 822 26.00 19.45 26.72
N ILE A 823 26.87 20.16 26.02
CA ILE A 823 27.83 19.62 25.05
C ILE A 823 29.28 19.67 25.55
N SER A 824 29.51 20.10 26.79
CA SER A 824 30.85 20.12 27.38
C SER A 824 31.57 18.77 27.37
N PRO A 825 30.91 17.60 27.48
CA PRO A 825 31.58 16.32 27.38
C PRO A 825 32.23 16.04 26.01
N LEU A 826 31.78 16.71 24.95
CA LEU A 826 32.27 16.48 23.59
C LEU A 826 33.57 17.24 23.28
N ALA A 827 33.96 18.22 24.12
CA ALA A 827 35.10 19.09 23.89
C ALA A 827 36.45 18.32 23.79
N GLY A 828 36.54 17.16 24.43
CA GLY A 828 37.74 16.31 24.43
C GLY A 828 37.89 15.38 23.22
N LEU A 829 36.92 15.35 22.31
CA LEU A 829 36.89 14.44 21.15
C LEU A 829 37.70 14.98 19.97
N THR A 830 39.00 15.20 20.19
CA THR A 830 39.87 15.95 19.28
C THR A 830 40.09 15.30 17.91
N ASP A 831 39.80 14.01 17.76
CA ASP A 831 39.94 13.28 16.50
C ASP A 831 38.68 13.37 15.60
N LEU A 832 37.62 14.05 16.06
CA LEU A 832 36.41 14.27 15.29
C LEU A 832 36.70 15.09 14.02
N LYS A 833 36.22 14.58 12.90
CA LYS A 833 36.26 15.26 11.59
C LYS A 833 34.91 15.86 11.23
N TRP A 834 33.83 15.27 11.71
CA TRP A 834 32.46 15.72 11.47
C TRP A 834 31.56 15.47 12.69
N LEU A 835 30.78 16.49 13.07
CA LEU A 835 29.86 16.50 14.21
C LEU A 835 28.55 17.18 13.81
N ASP A 836 27.43 16.47 13.91
CA ASP A 836 26.10 17.06 13.75
C ASP A 836 25.35 17.09 15.08
N LEU A 837 24.97 18.29 15.49
CA LEU A 837 24.23 18.58 16.73
C LEU A 837 22.92 19.33 16.44
N SER A 838 22.55 19.45 15.17
CA SER A 838 21.35 20.17 14.75
C SER A 838 20.10 19.61 15.43
N GLN A 839 19.05 20.42 15.55
CA GLN A 839 17.78 20.06 16.20
C GLN A 839 17.91 19.56 17.67
N ASN A 840 18.88 20.07 18.44
CA ASN A 840 18.96 19.91 19.90
C ASN A 840 18.74 21.25 20.64
N PRO A 841 18.24 21.24 21.90
CA PRO A 841 18.04 22.43 22.74
C PRO A 841 19.33 22.99 23.39
N ILE A 842 20.43 23.08 22.62
CA ILE A 842 21.75 23.54 23.09
C ILE A 842 21.79 25.07 23.21
N ARG A 843 22.26 25.59 24.35
CA ARG A 843 22.38 27.04 24.60
C ARG A 843 23.82 27.56 24.65
N ASP A 844 24.76 26.74 25.10
CA ASP A 844 26.16 27.13 25.26
C ASP A 844 27.06 26.33 24.30
N TRP A 845 27.59 27.01 23.29
CA TRP A 845 28.49 26.44 22.29
C TRP A 845 29.97 26.66 22.61
N THR A 846 30.28 27.41 23.68
CA THR A 846 31.67 27.70 24.05
C THR A 846 32.54 26.46 24.26
N PRO A 847 32.04 25.30 24.75
CA PRO A 847 32.88 24.12 24.92
C PRO A 847 33.47 23.57 23.61
N LEU A 848 32.83 23.83 22.46
CA LEU A 848 33.28 23.32 21.17
C LEU A 848 34.17 24.29 20.39
N TYR A 849 34.53 25.45 20.98
CA TYR A 849 35.30 26.47 20.29
C TYR A 849 36.68 25.99 19.78
N GLU A 850 37.38 25.17 20.56
CA GLU A 850 38.65 24.61 20.13
C GLU A 850 38.48 23.46 19.13
N LEU A 851 37.40 22.67 19.29
CA LEU A 851 37.07 21.55 18.41
C LEU A 851 36.69 22.03 17.00
N SER A 852 35.91 23.12 16.89
CA SER A 852 35.42 23.67 15.63
C SER A 852 36.51 24.13 14.67
N LYS A 853 37.75 24.29 15.14
CA LYS A 853 38.90 24.66 14.29
C LYS A 853 39.28 23.57 13.30
N ASN A 854 39.05 22.30 13.64
CA ASN A 854 39.47 21.13 12.85
C ASN A 854 38.33 20.16 12.54
N THR A 855 37.13 20.41 13.08
CA THR A 855 35.96 19.56 12.94
C THR A 855 34.85 20.33 12.22
N LYS A 856 34.24 19.74 11.19
CA LYS A 856 33.02 20.29 10.59
C LYS A 856 31.86 20.09 11.58
N ILE A 857 31.33 21.18 12.15
CA ILE A 857 30.20 21.16 13.09
C ILE A 857 28.96 21.73 12.40
N GLU A 858 27.84 21.01 12.45
CA GLU A 858 26.53 21.46 11.93
C GLU A 858 25.65 21.99 13.10
N PRO A 859 25.47 23.32 13.29
CA PRO A 859 24.70 23.91 14.39
C PRO A 859 23.25 24.31 14.00
N ASN A 860 22.46 24.71 15.00
CA ASN A 860 21.20 25.46 14.83
C ASN A 860 21.47 26.98 14.89
N GLY A 861 20.90 27.82 14.02
CA GLY A 861 20.96 29.29 14.18
C GLY A 861 21.12 30.13 12.89
N PHE A 862 21.92 31.21 12.96
CA PHE A 862 22.33 31.99 11.78
C PHE A 862 23.52 31.34 11.07
N ILE A 863 23.65 31.55 9.77
CA ILE A 863 24.89 31.37 9.01
C ILE A 863 25.26 32.66 8.27
N PHE A 864 26.55 32.83 7.96
CA PHE A 864 27.01 33.86 7.05
C PHE A 864 27.41 33.25 5.73
N SER A 865 26.97 33.87 4.65
CA SER A 865 27.30 33.45 3.29
C SER A 865 27.71 34.65 2.44
N THR A 866 28.47 34.39 1.40
CA THR A 866 28.87 35.38 0.40
C THR A 866 29.08 34.65 -0.93
N ALA A 867 28.85 35.34 -2.04
CA ALA A 867 29.02 34.77 -3.38
C ALA A 867 30.48 34.41 -3.69
N SER A 868 31.46 35.08 -3.06
CA SER A 868 32.87 34.74 -3.24
C SER A 868 33.69 35.02 -1.98
N THR A 869 34.67 34.14 -1.71
CA THR A 869 35.66 34.32 -0.64
C THR A 869 36.89 35.12 -1.10
N LEU A 870 36.96 35.46 -2.39
CA LEU A 870 38.00 36.27 -3.02
C LEU A 870 37.39 37.49 -3.70
N VAL A 871 37.87 38.69 -3.35
CA VAL A 871 37.31 39.95 -3.86
C VAL A 871 38.42 40.82 -4.44
N GLU A 872 38.24 41.31 -5.66
CA GLU A 872 39.20 42.24 -6.27
C GLU A 872 39.16 43.62 -5.58
N LEU A 873 40.32 44.28 -5.50
CA LEU A 873 40.44 45.65 -5.01
C LEU A 873 39.52 46.61 -5.77
N ASN A 874 38.75 47.43 -5.05
CA ASN A 874 37.66 48.30 -5.56
C ASN A 874 36.41 47.57 -6.05
N GLY A 875 36.40 46.23 -6.06
CA GLY A 875 35.21 45.43 -6.31
C GLY A 875 34.17 45.55 -5.19
N THR A 876 32.94 45.14 -5.49
CA THR A 876 31.87 45.02 -4.50
C THR A 876 31.45 43.58 -4.33
N PHE A 877 31.04 43.20 -3.13
CA PHE A 877 30.47 41.89 -2.84
C PHE A 877 29.33 42.02 -1.84
N THR A 878 28.47 41.01 -1.81
CA THR A 878 27.35 40.91 -0.88
C THR A 878 27.67 39.89 0.21
N PHE A 879 27.43 40.29 1.45
CA PHE A 879 27.51 39.47 2.64
C PHE A 879 26.09 39.22 3.15
N ASN A 880 25.70 37.95 3.28
CA ASN A 880 24.37 37.56 3.70
C ASN A 880 24.38 36.98 5.12
N ILE A 881 23.27 37.19 5.82
CA ILE A 881 22.95 36.56 7.10
C ILE A 881 21.69 35.72 6.85
N ASP A 882 21.80 34.41 7.01
CA ASP A 882 20.72 33.47 6.73
C ASP A 882 20.28 32.73 8.00
N ALA A 883 19.00 32.39 8.11
CA ALA A 883 18.47 31.44 9.08
C ALA A 883 18.78 30.02 8.60
N LEU A 884 19.19 29.13 9.50
CA LEU A 884 19.45 27.73 9.21
C LEU A 884 18.73 26.82 10.21
N PHE A 885 17.77 26.05 9.70
CA PHE A 885 16.95 25.07 10.44
C PHE A 885 16.28 25.64 11.70
N VAL A 886 15.87 26.91 11.64
CA VAL A 886 15.18 27.57 12.75
C VAL A 886 13.77 27.02 12.90
N ARG A 887 13.26 27.00 14.14
CA ARG A 887 11.87 26.68 14.45
C ARG A 887 11.22 27.85 15.17
N ASN A 888 9.98 28.17 14.79
CA ASN A 888 9.12 29.17 15.41
C ASN A 888 9.71 30.60 15.41
N LEU A 889 10.56 30.96 14.43
CA LEU A 889 11.20 32.28 14.39
C LEU A 889 10.17 33.37 14.03
N VAL A 890 9.99 34.36 14.91
CA VAL A 890 9.07 35.50 14.70
C VAL A 890 9.81 36.79 14.37
N GLY A 891 11.00 36.96 14.91
CA GLY A 891 11.82 38.14 14.63
C GLY A 891 13.25 38.01 15.11
N TRP A 892 14.07 38.94 14.68
CA TRP A 892 15.47 39.01 15.06
C TRP A 892 15.94 40.47 15.10
N GLN A 893 16.98 40.73 15.91
CA GLN A 893 17.72 41.99 15.94
C GLN A 893 19.21 41.68 15.95
N CYS A 894 20.02 42.52 15.30
CA CYS A 894 21.46 42.28 15.23
C CYS A 894 22.22 43.60 15.05
N GLY A 895 23.48 43.61 15.48
CA GLY A 895 24.48 44.62 15.13
C GLY A 895 25.61 43.98 14.32
N PHE A 896 26.39 44.78 13.60
CA PHE A 896 27.48 44.27 12.77
C PHE A 896 28.72 45.16 12.85
N SER A 897 29.90 44.54 12.84
CA SER A 897 31.18 45.25 12.79
C SER A 897 32.05 44.72 11.66
N PHE A 898 32.76 45.63 11.00
CA PHE A 898 33.69 45.34 9.90
C PHE A 898 34.93 46.24 10.00
N ASP A 899 36.02 45.91 9.31
CA ASP A 899 37.23 46.74 9.30
C ASP A 899 37.06 47.92 8.30
N PRO A 900 36.93 49.18 8.77
CA PRO A 900 36.70 50.34 7.90
C PRO A 900 37.94 50.71 7.05
N ASN A 901 39.11 50.12 7.32
CA ASN A 901 40.29 50.28 6.50
C ASN A 901 40.26 49.37 5.25
N LEU A 902 39.63 48.20 5.37
CA LEU A 902 39.56 47.21 4.30
C LEU A 902 38.25 47.33 3.50
N LEU A 903 37.15 47.73 4.15
CA LEU A 903 35.82 47.74 3.55
C LEU A 903 35.08 49.07 3.74
N GLU A 904 34.12 49.33 2.85
CA GLU A 904 33.07 50.35 2.98
C GLU A 904 31.71 49.67 2.81
N ALA A 905 30.84 49.75 3.82
CA ALA A 905 29.46 49.29 3.70
C ALA A 905 28.64 50.31 2.88
N LEU A 906 27.98 49.82 1.83
CA LEU A 906 27.21 50.64 0.91
C LEU A 906 25.70 50.59 1.20
N GLU A 907 25.18 49.39 1.43
CA GLU A 907 23.73 49.15 1.53
C GLU A 907 23.42 47.95 2.43
N VAL A 908 22.25 48.00 3.08
CA VAL A 908 21.66 46.92 3.88
C VAL A 908 20.24 46.66 3.38
N THR A 909 19.95 45.42 3.03
CA THR A 909 18.69 44.98 2.41
C THR A 909 18.04 43.87 3.25
N GLU A 910 16.72 43.93 3.41
CA GLU A 910 15.93 42.90 4.10
C GLU A 910 15.98 41.56 3.33
N GLY A 911 16.21 40.45 4.05
CA GLY A 911 16.13 39.12 3.48
C GLY A 911 14.70 38.58 3.41
N SER A 912 14.45 37.68 2.47
CA SER A 912 13.09 37.24 2.13
C SER A 912 12.47 36.21 3.08
N PHE A 913 13.23 35.63 4.01
CA PHE A 913 12.77 34.50 4.81
C PHE A 913 11.56 34.84 5.70
N LEU A 914 11.62 35.94 6.44
CA LEU A 914 10.51 36.38 7.30
C LEU A 914 9.40 37.13 6.54
N SER A 915 9.68 37.57 5.32
CA SER A 915 8.74 38.28 4.44
C SER A 915 8.13 37.36 3.36
N SER A 916 8.23 36.04 3.53
CA SER A 916 7.89 35.04 2.52
C SER A 916 6.38 34.80 2.34
N ASP A 917 5.53 35.37 3.20
CA ASP A 917 4.07 35.37 3.10
C ASP A 917 3.47 36.79 3.22
N VAL A 918 2.13 36.92 3.06
CA VAL A 918 1.41 38.21 2.94
C VAL A 918 1.37 39.04 4.24
N THR A 919 2.19 38.69 5.24
CA THR A 919 2.27 39.37 6.53
C THR A 919 3.21 40.57 6.44
N GLN A 920 2.84 41.68 7.06
CA GLN A 920 3.73 42.83 7.11
C GLN A 920 4.87 42.54 8.09
N THR A 921 6.10 42.56 7.60
CA THR A 921 7.29 42.65 8.46
C THR A 921 7.50 44.12 8.86
N PHE A 922 7.95 44.33 10.08
CA PHE A 922 8.54 45.60 10.49
C PHE A 922 10.06 45.46 10.39
N PHE A 923 10.62 45.88 9.26
CA PHE A 923 12.06 45.93 9.05
C PHE A 923 12.62 47.33 9.35
N THR A 924 13.73 47.35 10.09
CA THR A 924 14.56 48.54 10.24
C THR A 924 15.93 48.24 9.65
N LYS A 925 16.38 49.07 8.70
CA LYS A 925 17.68 48.91 8.03
C LYS A 925 18.89 49.35 8.86
N GLY A 926 18.67 49.89 10.06
CA GLY A 926 19.72 50.43 10.92
C GLY A 926 20.45 51.65 10.36
N SER A 927 21.60 51.97 10.95
CA SER A 927 22.52 53.04 10.53
C SER A 927 23.90 52.49 10.21
N ILE A 928 24.46 52.88 9.06
CA ILE A 928 25.83 52.55 8.64
C ILE A 928 26.77 53.68 9.10
N ASP A 929 27.80 53.32 9.87
CA ASP A 929 28.91 54.18 10.27
C ASP A 929 30.22 53.61 9.67
N ASN A 930 30.56 54.08 8.48
CA ASN A 930 31.78 53.69 7.77
C ASN A 930 33.07 54.25 8.40
N GLU A 931 32.99 55.26 9.27
CA GLU A 931 34.17 55.81 9.94
C GLU A 931 34.64 54.86 11.06
N ASN A 932 33.68 54.28 11.80
CA ASN A 932 33.96 53.36 12.90
C ASN A 932 33.80 51.87 12.55
N GLY A 933 33.33 51.56 11.33
CA GLY A 933 33.17 50.17 10.87
C GLY A 933 31.98 49.46 11.52
N LEU A 934 30.88 50.18 11.75
CA LEU A 934 29.72 49.67 12.49
C LEU A 934 28.43 49.79 11.67
N ILE A 935 27.56 48.80 11.82
CA ILE A 935 26.17 48.85 11.38
C ILE A 935 25.30 48.48 12.57
N THR A 936 24.40 49.37 12.98
CA THR A 936 23.64 49.20 14.23
C THR A 936 22.15 49.40 14.03
N GLY A 937 21.35 48.70 14.84
CA GLY A 937 19.91 48.94 14.96
C GLY A 937 19.09 48.41 13.78
N PHE A 938 19.51 47.30 13.18
CA PHE A 938 18.70 46.61 12.19
C PHE A 938 18.01 45.39 12.83
N ASN A 939 16.71 45.26 12.56
CA ASN A 939 15.84 44.21 13.07
C ASN A 939 14.70 43.94 12.08
N VAL A 940 14.14 42.73 12.15
CA VAL A 940 12.91 42.34 11.47
C VAL A 940 11.99 41.69 12.49
N LEU A 941 10.72 42.08 12.50
CA LEU A 941 9.67 41.42 13.29
C LEU A 941 8.44 41.16 12.44
N ARG A 942 7.89 39.95 12.50
CA ARG A 942 6.57 39.65 11.91
C ARG A 942 5.47 40.27 12.77
N LEU A 943 4.62 41.11 12.17
CA LEU A 943 3.59 41.86 12.91
C LEU A 943 2.38 41.02 13.34
N ASP A 944 2.21 39.82 12.78
CA ASP A 944 1.11 38.90 13.11
C ASP A 944 1.47 37.92 14.23
N GLY A 945 2.74 37.89 14.66
CA GLY A 945 3.23 37.03 15.73
C GLY A 945 3.36 35.55 15.36
N THR A 946 3.22 35.18 14.08
CA THR A 946 3.36 33.78 13.64
C THR A 946 4.83 33.42 13.43
N GLY A 947 5.27 32.31 14.02
CA GLY A 947 6.64 31.83 13.90
C GLY A 947 6.84 30.98 12.65
N LEU A 948 7.94 31.19 11.94
CA LEU A 948 8.33 30.41 10.76
C LEU A 948 9.37 29.34 11.10
N ASN A 949 9.25 28.20 10.42
CA ASN A 949 10.22 27.11 10.46
C ASN A 949 10.97 27.04 9.13
N GLY A 950 12.25 26.70 9.15
CA GLY A 950 13.03 26.44 7.94
C GLY A 950 14.36 27.20 7.90
N SER A 951 14.85 27.42 6.68
CA SER A 951 16.11 28.12 6.41
C SER A 951 15.89 29.16 5.31
N GLY A 952 16.65 30.25 5.33
CA GLY A 952 16.60 31.26 4.27
C GLY A 952 17.17 32.62 4.68
N PRO A 953 17.28 33.56 3.73
CA PRO A 953 17.98 34.82 3.94
C PRO A 953 17.22 35.75 4.88
N LEU A 954 17.91 36.28 5.88
CA LEU A 954 17.37 37.25 6.84
C LEU A 954 17.82 38.68 6.52
N LEU A 955 19.04 38.85 6.00
CA LEU A 955 19.61 40.16 5.63
C LEU A 955 20.73 40.01 4.60
N SER A 956 20.90 41.02 3.73
CA SER A 956 22.07 41.18 2.86
C SER A 956 22.74 42.54 3.08
N ILE A 957 24.07 42.58 3.06
CA ILE A 957 24.88 43.79 3.22
C ILE A 957 25.87 43.88 2.05
N LYS A 958 25.83 44.99 1.30
CA LYS A 958 26.75 45.23 0.19
C LYS A 958 27.98 45.99 0.65
N PHE A 959 29.17 45.43 0.41
CA PHE A 959 30.45 46.03 0.74
C PHE A 959 31.26 46.40 -0.51
N LYS A 960 32.13 47.41 -0.38
CA LYS A 960 33.18 47.74 -1.34
C LYS A 960 34.56 47.51 -0.74
N ALA A 961 35.42 46.80 -1.45
CA ALA A 961 36.80 46.56 -1.06
C ALA A 961 37.67 47.82 -1.27
N LYS A 962 38.31 48.31 -0.20
CA LYS A 962 39.17 49.51 -0.22
C LYS A 962 40.65 49.19 -0.29
N LYS A 963 41.06 48.03 0.23
CA LYS A 963 42.47 47.66 0.36
C LYS A 963 42.63 46.13 0.43
N VAL A 964 43.71 45.64 -0.17
CA VAL A 964 44.15 44.23 -0.12
C VAL A 964 44.37 43.78 1.33
N GLY A 965 43.90 42.59 1.66
CA GLY A 965 44.00 42.01 2.98
C GLY A 965 42.90 41.00 3.28
N LYS A 966 43.04 40.28 4.39
CA LYS A 966 42.03 39.34 4.89
C LYS A 966 41.07 40.06 5.83
N VAL A 967 39.78 39.89 5.56
CA VAL A 967 38.69 40.40 6.37
C VAL A 967 38.07 39.24 7.13
N THR A 968 37.97 39.38 8.45
CA THR A 968 37.17 38.49 9.29
C THR A 968 35.94 39.25 9.76
N PHE A 969 34.74 38.70 9.52
CA PHE A 969 33.51 39.32 9.99
C PHE A 969 33.22 38.95 11.44
N ARG A 970 32.71 39.91 12.20
CA ARG A 970 32.26 39.72 13.58
C ARG A 970 30.87 40.33 13.74
N PRO A 971 29.83 39.52 13.94
CA PRO A 971 28.53 40.05 14.32
C PRO A 971 28.61 40.64 15.72
N GLY A 972 27.78 41.64 15.97
CA GLY A 972 27.54 42.19 17.30
C GLY A 972 26.54 41.33 18.08
N ASP A 973 25.86 41.94 19.05
CA ASP A 973 24.78 41.29 19.80
C ASP A 973 23.62 40.98 18.85
N CYS A 974 23.39 39.69 18.56
CA CYS A 974 22.29 39.23 17.71
C CYS A 974 21.36 38.33 18.50
N THR A 975 20.08 38.66 18.48
CA THR A 975 19.02 37.97 19.23
C THR A 975 17.94 37.54 18.26
N LEU A 976 17.54 36.26 18.33
CA LEU A 976 16.36 35.74 17.64
C LEU A 976 15.25 35.51 18.67
N GLY A 977 14.02 35.85 18.34
CA GLY A 977 12.85 35.65 19.19
C GLY A 977 11.84 34.73 18.53
N ASP A 978 11.29 33.81 19.32
CA ASP A 978 10.16 32.98 18.90
C ASP A 978 8.80 33.64 19.20
N SER A 979 7.69 32.93 18.89
CA SER A 979 6.33 33.44 19.14
C SER A 979 5.94 33.52 20.61
N GLU A 980 6.71 32.92 21.52
CA GLU A 980 6.53 33.02 22.96
C GLU A 980 7.41 34.14 23.57
N GLY A 981 8.23 34.81 22.74
CA GLY A 981 9.16 35.85 23.17
C GLY A 981 10.43 35.31 23.82
N MET A 982 10.74 34.02 23.64
CA MET A 982 11.95 33.39 24.14
C MET A 982 13.09 33.57 23.13
N GLU A 983 14.31 33.79 23.65
CA GLU A 983 15.51 33.87 22.81
C GLU A 983 15.86 32.49 22.24
N LEU A 984 15.96 32.40 20.91
CA LEU A 984 16.51 31.22 20.27
C LEU A 984 18.04 31.28 20.32
N PRO A 985 18.72 30.17 20.69
CA PRO A 985 20.17 30.14 20.72
C PRO A 985 20.75 30.35 19.32
N SER A 986 21.75 31.22 19.21
CA SER A 986 22.44 31.51 17.94
C SER A 986 23.94 31.29 18.09
N VAL A 987 24.53 30.58 17.15
CA VAL A 987 25.98 30.60 16.96
C VAL A 987 26.33 31.84 16.16
N VAL A 988 27.36 32.56 16.59
CA VAL A 988 28.01 33.59 15.78
C VAL A 988 28.87 32.87 14.72
N PRO A 989 28.49 32.89 13.42
CA PRO A 989 29.26 32.26 12.37
C PRO A 989 30.61 32.97 12.16
N HIS A 990 31.60 32.24 11.67
CA HIS A 990 32.89 32.79 11.24
C HIS A 990 32.97 32.75 9.71
N LEU A 991 33.18 33.92 9.08
CA LEU A 991 33.44 34.05 7.65
C LEU A 991 34.71 34.88 7.44
N GLU A 992 35.61 34.39 6.59
CA GLU A 992 36.82 35.09 6.15
C GLU A 992 36.74 35.35 4.64
N ILE A 993 37.07 36.57 4.23
CA ILE A 993 37.20 36.98 2.82
C ILE A 993 38.59 37.54 2.59
N GLU A 994 39.20 37.21 1.44
CA GLU A 994 40.48 37.74 1.03
C GLU A 994 40.32 38.76 -0.10
N ILE A 995 40.77 40.00 0.13
CA ILE A 995 40.82 41.04 -0.89
C ILE A 995 42.17 40.98 -1.59
N VAL A 996 42.17 40.81 -2.91
CA VAL A 996 43.37 40.66 -3.76
C VAL A 996 43.50 41.80 -4.77
N GLU A 997 44.71 42.04 -5.30
CA GLU A 997 44.93 43.09 -6.32
C GLU A 997 44.24 42.77 -7.66
N GLU A 998 44.24 41.49 -8.04
CA GLU A 998 43.64 40.96 -9.27
C GLU A 998 43.22 39.51 -8.98
N LEU A 999 42.07 39.06 -9.52
CA LEU A 999 41.60 37.69 -9.34
C LEU A 999 42.54 36.70 -10.07
N PRO A 1000 42.73 35.46 -9.55
CA PRO A 1000 43.54 34.46 -10.24
C PRO A 1000 42.97 34.14 -11.63
N THR A 1001 43.81 34.13 -12.66
CA THR A 1001 43.42 33.61 -13.98
C THR A 1001 43.15 32.10 -13.88
N PRO A 1002 42.05 31.57 -14.43
CA PRO A 1002 41.75 30.14 -14.38
C PRO A 1002 42.91 29.31 -14.97
N GLU A 1003 43.38 28.30 -14.24
CA GLU A 1003 44.36 27.33 -14.74
C GLU A 1003 43.78 26.52 -15.93
N GLU A 1004 44.66 26.07 -16.84
CA GLU A 1004 44.28 25.32 -18.06
C GLU A 1004 43.42 24.09 -17.75
N ASP A 1005 42.28 24.03 -18.43
CA ASP A 1005 41.16 23.13 -18.16
C ASP A 1005 41.40 21.70 -18.71
N ILE A 1006 41.10 20.68 -17.90
CA ILE A 1006 41.43 19.26 -18.17
C ILE A 1006 40.30 18.53 -18.94
N PHE A 1007 39.16 19.18 -19.14
CA PHE A 1007 37.95 18.57 -19.73
C PHE A 1007 37.78 18.95 -21.20
N THR A 1008 37.47 17.97 -22.06
CA THR A 1008 37.21 18.20 -23.49
C THR A 1008 35.72 18.48 -23.71
N GLY A 1009 35.34 19.75 -23.90
CA GLY A 1009 33.97 20.17 -24.21
C GLY A 1009 33.65 21.58 -23.65
N PRO A 1010 32.51 22.21 -24.02
CA PRO A 1010 32.09 23.47 -23.42
C PRO A 1010 31.83 23.29 -21.90
N LYS A 1011 32.31 24.21 -21.06
CA LYS A 1011 32.11 24.13 -19.60
C LYS A 1011 30.64 24.12 -19.18
N TRP A 1012 29.78 24.74 -19.98
CA TRP A 1012 28.35 24.92 -19.73
C TRP A 1012 27.47 23.77 -20.24
N ASP A 1013 28.04 22.79 -20.96
CA ASP A 1013 27.43 21.47 -21.17
C ASP A 1013 27.89 20.60 -20.01
N VAL A 1014 27.13 20.62 -18.91
CA VAL A 1014 27.55 20.09 -17.60
C VAL A 1014 27.47 18.56 -17.59
N ASN A 1015 26.48 17.99 -18.29
CA ASN A 1015 26.29 16.55 -18.37
C ASN A 1015 27.05 15.87 -19.54
N MET A 1016 27.70 16.63 -20.43
CA MET A 1016 28.43 16.13 -21.61
C MET A 1016 27.56 15.37 -22.61
N ASP A 1017 26.28 15.70 -22.72
CA ASP A 1017 25.38 15.09 -23.70
C ASP A 1017 25.46 15.77 -25.09
N GLY A 1018 26.24 16.86 -25.20
CA GLY A 1018 26.45 17.63 -26.42
C GLY A 1018 25.33 18.65 -26.71
N LYS A 1019 24.35 18.80 -25.81
CA LYS A 1019 23.22 19.73 -25.92
C LYS A 1019 23.05 20.52 -24.63
N ILE A 1020 23.17 21.83 -24.72
CA ILE A 1020 23.01 22.68 -23.53
C ILE A 1020 21.53 22.93 -23.30
N ASN A 1021 20.96 22.24 -22.32
CA ASN A 1021 19.54 22.16 -22.08
C ASN A 1021 19.18 22.23 -20.59
N ILE A 1022 17.91 21.99 -20.28
CA ILE A 1022 17.39 22.14 -18.92
C ILE A 1022 18.02 21.17 -17.92
N LEU A 1023 18.53 20.02 -18.39
CA LEU A 1023 19.20 19.03 -17.55
C LEU A 1023 20.53 19.56 -17.00
N ASP A 1024 21.25 20.39 -17.76
CA ASP A 1024 22.49 21.04 -17.30
C ASP A 1024 22.21 22.01 -16.15
N LEU A 1025 21.13 22.79 -16.25
CA LEU A 1025 20.70 23.69 -15.18
C LEU A 1025 20.32 22.95 -13.91
N ILE A 1026 19.63 21.82 -14.04
CA ILE A 1026 19.22 20.99 -12.90
C ILE A 1026 20.45 20.43 -12.18
N ILE A 1027 21.50 20.05 -12.92
CA ILE A 1027 22.73 19.52 -12.32
C ILE A 1027 23.47 20.59 -11.54
N VAL A 1028 23.58 21.81 -12.06
CA VAL A 1028 24.20 22.91 -11.29
C VAL A 1028 23.38 23.23 -10.04
N ALA A 1029 22.05 23.36 -10.19
CA ALA A 1029 21.15 23.64 -9.06
C ALA A 1029 21.19 22.56 -7.97
N LYS A 1030 21.38 21.28 -8.35
CA LYS A 1030 21.50 20.16 -7.41
C LYS A 1030 22.69 20.29 -6.47
N TYR A 1031 23.80 20.87 -6.94
CA TYR A 1031 25.05 20.94 -6.20
C TYR A 1031 25.33 22.33 -5.59
N PHE A 1032 24.32 23.19 -5.50
CA PHE A 1032 24.42 24.51 -4.89
C PHE A 1032 25.00 24.46 -3.47
N GLY A 1033 26.06 25.23 -3.23
CA GLY A 1033 26.72 25.32 -1.93
C GLY A 1033 27.52 24.09 -1.53
N GLU A 1034 27.61 23.06 -2.37
CA GLU A 1034 28.46 21.90 -2.12
C GLU A 1034 29.94 22.21 -2.41
N PRO A 1035 30.88 21.63 -1.64
CA PRO A 1035 32.30 21.71 -1.99
C PRO A 1035 32.57 20.96 -3.28
N ILE A 1036 33.54 21.45 -4.05
CA ILE A 1036 33.96 20.80 -5.29
C ILE A 1036 34.64 19.47 -5.00
N THR A 1037 34.15 18.45 -5.68
CA THR A 1037 34.61 17.06 -5.70
C THR A 1037 34.75 16.61 -7.14
N GLU A 1038 35.41 15.48 -7.39
CA GLU A 1038 35.54 14.92 -8.75
C GLU A 1038 34.18 14.70 -9.45
N ASN A 1039 33.09 14.54 -8.70
CA ASN A 1039 31.75 14.22 -9.23
C ASN A 1039 30.90 15.46 -9.56
N ASN A 1040 31.19 16.62 -8.98
CA ASN A 1040 30.43 17.86 -9.18
C ASN A 1040 31.31 19.00 -9.72
N GLN A 1041 32.59 18.74 -10.03
CA GLN A 1041 33.53 19.74 -10.57
C GLN A 1041 33.04 20.43 -11.85
N ARG A 1042 32.21 19.77 -12.67
CA ARG A 1042 31.64 20.38 -13.87
C ARG A 1042 30.44 21.31 -13.59
N ALA A 1043 29.91 21.29 -12.37
CA ALA A 1043 28.87 22.23 -11.93
C ALA A 1043 29.44 23.59 -11.53
N ASP A 1044 30.75 23.68 -11.24
CA ASP A 1044 31.49 24.95 -11.12
C ASP A 1044 31.96 25.40 -12.51
N VAL A 1045 31.09 26.12 -13.20
CA VAL A 1045 31.23 26.50 -14.60
C VAL A 1045 32.13 27.73 -14.75
N ASN A 1046 32.16 28.63 -13.75
CA ASN A 1046 33.02 29.81 -13.75
C ASN A 1046 34.44 29.52 -13.18
N SER A 1047 34.62 28.37 -12.53
CA SER A 1047 35.88 27.93 -11.90
C SER A 1047 36.35 28.80 -10.74
N ASP A 1048 35.42 29.45 -10.03
CA ASP A 1048 35.68 30.25 -8.83
C ASP A 1048 35.79 29.41 -7.55
N ARG A 1049 35.62 28.08 -7.70
CA ARG A 1049 35.64 27.05 -6.67
C ARG A 1049 34.39 26.97 -5.78
N VAL A 1050 33.30 27.62 -6.17
CA VAL A 1050 32.03 27.67 -5.43
C VAL A 1050 30.87 27.41 -6.38
N ILE A 1051 30.15 26.30 -6.20
CA ILE A 1051 28.96 26.02 -7.01
C ILE A 1051 27.80 26.88 -6.52
N ASN A 1052 27.42 27.90 -7.27
CA ASN A 1052 26.40 28.87 -6.85
C ASN A 1052 25.54 29.36 -8.04
N ILE A 1053 24.77 30.41 -7.78
CA ILE A 1053 23.85 31.00 -8.75
C ILE A 1053 24.56 31.58 -9.99
N LEU A 1054 25.85 31.94 -9.86
CA LEU A 1054 26.67 32.46 -10.96
C LEU A 1054 26.95 31.35 -11.99
N ASP A 1055 27.21 30.12 -11.55
CA ASP A 1055 27.38 28.96 -12.45
C ASP A 1055 26.12 28.65 -13.24
N LEU A 1056 24.97 28.68 -12.54
CA LEU A 1056 23.67 28.44 -13.14
C LEU A 1056 23.37 29.50 -14.22
N THR A 1057 23.74 30.75 -13.97
CA THR A 1057 23.58 31.87 -14.91
C THR A 1057 24.42 31.67 -16.17
N ILE A 1058 25.63 31.13 -16.04
CA ILE A 1058 26.49 30.83 -17.19
C ILE A 1058 25.88 29.72 -18.03
N VAL A 1059 25.44 28.61 -17.42
CA VAL A 1059 24.73 27.54 -18.15
C VAL A 1059 23.48 28.09 -18.85
N ALA A 1060 22.70 28.91 -18.14
CA ALA A 1060 21.49 29.51 -18.69
C ALA A 1060 21.78 30.38 -19.94
N SER A 1061 22.91 31.10 -19.93
CA SER A 1061 23.30 31.98 -21.05
C SER A 1061 23.57 31.24 -22.35
N HIS A 1062 23.83 29.93 -22.28
CA HIS A 1062 24.15 29.05 -23.41
C HIS A 1062 23.01 28.08 -23.79
N LEU A 1063 21.82 28.19 -23.17
CA LEU A 1063 20.68 27.32 -23.49
C LEU A 1063 20.31 27.35 -24.97
N GLY A 1064 20.17 26.15 -25.55
CA GLY A 1064 19.80 25.96 -26.95
C GLY A 1064 20.99 25.90 -27.91
N GLU A 1065 22.23 26.01 -27.41
CA GLU A 1065 23.43 25.68 -28.17
C GLU A 1065 23.63 24.15 -28.25
N SER A 1066 24.23 23.69 -29.35
CA SER A 1066 24.59 22.28 -29.56
C SER A 1066 25.95 22.20 -30.23
N THR A 1067 26.82 21.30 -29.77
CA THR A 1067 28.14 21.09 -30.40
C THR A 1067 28.20 19.76 -31.13
N ASP A 1068 28.52 19.79 -32.42
CA ASP A 1068 28.77 18.61 -33.26
C ASP A 1068 30.14 17.98 -32.94
N ALA A 1069 30.38 17.50 -31.71
CA ALA A 1069 31.47 16.56 -31.39
C ALA A 1069 31.53 16.23 -29.88
N ALA A 1070 31.13 15.01 -29.50
CA ALA A 1070 31.85 14.07 -28.62
C ALA A 1070 30.91 12.94 -28.17
N ALA A 1071 31.48 11.80 -27.76
CA ALA A 1071 30.73 10.66 -27.24
C ALA A 1071 30.23 10.92 -25.81
N PRO A 1072 29.02 10.45 -25.45
CA PRO A 1072 28.36 10.82 -24.19
C PRO A 1072 29.01 10.14 -22.97
N TRP A 1073 29.24 10.92 -21.91
CA TRP A 1073 29.39 10.42 -20.54
C TRP A 1073 28.04 10.59 -19.84
N VAL A 1074 27.45 9.51 -19.33
CA VAL A 1074 26.14 9.56 -18.64
C VAL A 1074 26.34 9.14 -17.19
N PRO A 1075 26.26 10.05 -16.21
CA PRO A 1075 25.81 9.66 -14.88
C PRO A 1075 24.33 9.31 -15.00
N ALA A 1076 23.92 8.13 -14.53
CA ALA A 1076 22.55 7.66 -14.58
C ALA A 1076 21.59 8.75 -14.04
N LEU A 1077 20.80 9.34 -14.93
CA LEU A 1077 19.69 10.20 -14.56
C LEU A 1077 18.59 9.30 -13.99
N ASP A 1078 18.36 9.48 -12.69
CA ASP A 1078 17.21 8.98 -11.97
C ASP A 1078 15.91 9.54 -12.55
N SER A 1079 14.90 8.70 -12.73
CA SER A 1079 13.55 9.08 -13.12
C SER A 1079 12.81 9.90 -12.06
N SER A 1080 13.42 10.13 -10.89
CA SER A 1080 12.91 10.97 -9.80
C SER A 1080 13.00 12.50 -10.01
N ILE A 1081 13.48 13.02 -11.15
CA ILE A 1081 13.50 14.48 -11.40
C ILE A 1081 12.14 14.98 -11.91
N HIS A 1082 11.15 15.04 -11.01
CA HIS A 1082 10.05 15.98 -11.14
C HIS A 1082 10.47 17.31 -10.52
N GLY A 1083 10.89 18.33 -11.29
CA GLY A 1083 11.33 19.55 -10.61
C GLY A 1083 11.82 20.69 -11.48
N LEU A 1084 10.90 21.45 -12.06
CA LEU A 1084 11.13 22.86 -12.38
C LEU A 1084 9.78 23.57 -12.46
N ASP A 1085 9.55 24.53 -11.57
CA ASP A 1085 8.37 25.40 -11.63
C ASP A 1085 8.75 26.88 -11.68
N ALA A 1086 7.77 27.72 -12.04
CA ALA A 1086 7.98 29.15 -12.18
C ALA A 1086 8.46 29.82 -10.88
N ALA A 1087 8.12 29.28 -9.69
CA ALA A 1087 8.55 29.84 -8.42
C ALA A 1087 10.04 29.57 -8.16
N MET A 1088 10.53 28.38 -8.52
CA MET A 1088 11.96 28.05 -8.49
C MET A 1088 12.78 28.96 -9.42
N ILE A 1089 12.34 29.14 -10.68
CA ILE A 1089 13.06 30.04 -11.61
C ILE A 1089 12.95 31.50 -11.16
N GLN A 1090 11.81 31.94 -10.61
CA GLN A 1090 11.66 33.27 -10.03
C GLN A 1090 12.60 33.50 -8.84
N ALA A 1091 12.77 32.51 -7.97
CA ALA A 1091 13.72 32.58 -6.86
C ALA A 1091 15.16 32.68 -7.38
N TRP A 1092 15.52 31.91 -8.41
CA TRP A 1092 16.83 32.02 -9.07
C TRP A 1092 17.03 33.40 -9.70
N ILE A 1093 16.06 33.91 -10.46
CA ILE A 1093 16.14 35.26 -11.07
C ILE A 1093 16.28 36.33 -9.99
N ALA A 1094 15.50 36.26 -8.91
CA ALA A 1094 15.60 37.21 -7.80
C ALA A 1094 16.97 37.18 -7.12
N GLN A 1095 17.57 35.99 -6.99
CA GLN A 1095 18.92 35.83 -6.45
C GLN A 1095 19.99 36.36 -7.42
N VAL A 1096 19.90 36.08 -8.72
CA VAL A 1096 20.83 36.60 -9.74
C VAL A 1096 20.74 38.12 -9.86
N GLU A 1097 19.53 38.70 -9.79
CA GLU A 1097 19.33 40.16 -9.87
C GLU A 1097 19.98 40.91 -8.68
N LEU A 1098 20.13 40.26 -7.53
CA LEU A 1098 20.86 40.81 -6.36
C LEU A 1098 22.39 40.73 -6.52
N GLU A 1099 22.87 39.81 -7.36
CA GLU A 1099 24.29 39.51 -7.59
C GLU A 1099 24.78 40.00 -8.97
N ASP A 1100 23.97 40.75 -9.72
CA ASP A 1100 24.26 41.24 -11.07
C ASP A 1100 25.59 42.03 -11.11
N ASP A 1101 26.58 41.44 -11.79
CA ASP A 1101 27.91 42.02 -12.00
C ASP A 1101 27.97 42.99 -13.18
N GLY A 1102 26.87 43.14 -13.93
CA GLY A 1102 26.74 44.01 -15.10
C GLY A 1102 27.37 43.45 -16.38
N SER A 1103 27.86 42.21 -16.38
CA SER A 1103 28.48 41.58 -17.55
C SER A 1103 27.46 41.16 -18.61
N ILE A 1104 27.87 41.16 -19.87
CA ILE A 1104 27.00 40.76 -21.01
C ILE A 1104 26.58 39.29 -20.89
N ALA A 1105 27.42 38.44 -20.30
CA ALA A 1105 27.12 37.04 -20.05
C ALA A 1105 26.02 36.89 -18.97
N PHE A 1106 26.13 37.65 -17.87
CA PHE A 1106 25.08 37.72 -16.84
C PHE A 1106 23.74 38.20 -17.39
N GLN A 1107 23.75 39.32 -18.14
CA GLN A 1107 22.54 39.85 -18.74
C GLN A 1107 21.89 38.88 -19.73
N ARG A 1108 22.69 38.06 -20.44
CA ARG A 1108 22.17 37.00 -21.32
C ARG A 1108 21.63 35.82 -20.53
N GLY A 1109 22.30 35.39 -19.45
CA GLY A 1109 21.83 34.33 -18.56
C GLY A 1109 20.51 34.70 -17.89
N ILE A 1110 20.42 35.90 -17.32
CA ILE A 1110 19.16 36.47 -16.79
C ILE A 1110 18.10 36.52 -17.88
N ALA A 1111 18.41 37.02 -19.08
CA ALA A 1111 17.44 37.06 -20.18
C ALA A 1111 16.97 35.66 -20.59
N LYS A 1112 17.83 34.64 -20.56
CA LYS A 1112 17.47 33.25 -20.86
C LYS A 1112 16.65 32.59 -19.76
N LEU A 1113 16.95 32.84 -18.50
CA LEU A 1113 16.12 32.43 -17.37
C LEU A 1113 14.76 33.15 -17.41
N GLN A 1114 14.72 34.43 -17.79
CA GLN A 1114 13.49 35.19 -18.00
C GLN A 1114 12.69 34.67 -19.21
N GLU A 1115 13.34 34.27 -20.30
CA GLU A 1115 12.70 33.60 -21.43
C GLU A 1115 12.12 32.25 -21.03
N LEU A 1116 12.87 31.44 -20.27
CA LEU A 1116 12.43 30.15 -19.73
C LEU A 1116 11.27 30.34 -18.74
N LEU A 1117 11.37 31.32 -17.85
CA LEU A 1117 10.29 31.70 -16.95
C LEU A 1117 9.06 32.17 -17.74
N ALA A 1118 9.24 32.95 -18.82
CA ALA A 1118 8.15 33.39 -19.68
C ALA A 1118 7.49 32.24 -20.47
N LEU A 1119 8.18 31.11 -20.67
CA LEU A 1119 7.58 29.88 -21.20
C LEU A 1119 6.77 29.11 -20.13
N LEU A 1120 7.13 29.27 -18.86
CA LEU A 1120 6.46 28.65 -17.71
C LEU A 1120 5.38 29.56 -17.08
N ILE A 1121 5.29 30.82 -17.50
CA ILE A 1121 4.23 31.74 -17.14
C ILE A 1121 3.24 31.83 -18.32
N PRO A 1122 1.96 31.51 -18.11
CA PRO A 1122 0.96 31.63 -19.15
C PRO A 1122 0.77 33.09 -19.56
N LYS A 1123 0.69 33.35 -20.87
CA LYS A 1123 0.56 34.72 -21.43
C LYS A 1123 -0.72 35.46 -21.01
N GLU A 1124 -1.75 34.71 -20.64
CA GLU A 1124 -3.03 35.24 -20.20
C GLU A 1124 -3.50 34.47 -18.97
N THR A 1125 -4.04 35.21 -18.00
CA THR A 1125 -4.78 34.60 -16.89
C THR A 1125 -6.02 33.93 -17.48
N ALA A 1126 -6.22 32.66 -17.18
CA ALA A 1126 -7.32 31.88 -17.72
C ALA A 1126 -7.84 30.90 -16.69
N LEU A 1127 -9.16 30.84 -16.55
CA LEU A 1127 -9.83 29.73 -15.91
C LEU A 1127 -9.99 28.61 -16.93
N LEU A 1128 -9.62 27.38 -16.59
CA LEU A 1128 -9.81 26.20 -17.44
C LEU A 1128 -11.05 25.40 -17.01
N PRO A 1129 -11.53 24.46 -17.84
CA PRO A 1129 -12.57 23.53 -17.42
C PRO A 1129 -12.11 22.75 -16.19
N ASN A 1130 -12.98 22.70 -15.18
CA ASN A 1130 -12.82 21.87 -14.00
C ASN A 1130 -12.72 20.38 -14.40
N PHE A 1131 -11.98 19.60 -13.62
CA PHE A 1131 -11.80 18.17 -13.86
C PHE A 1131 -12.00 17.39 -12.55
N PRO A 1132 -12.75 16.28 -12.57
CA PRO A 1132 -13.64 15.86 -13.65
C PRO A 1132 -14.78 16.88 -13.91
N ASN A 1133 -15.49 16.80 -15.06
CA ASN A 1133 -16.72 17.55 -15.37
C ASN A 1133 -17.55 16.81 -16.45
N PRO A 1134 -18.78 16.33 -16.18
CA PRO A 1134 -19.49 16.44 -14.90
C PRO A 1134 -18.73 15.76 -13.76
N PHE A 1135 -18.95 16.21 -12.53
CA PHE A 1135 -18.24 15.68 -11.36
C PHE A 1135 -19.18 15.33 -10.21
N ASN A 1136 -18.71 14.41 -9.37
CA ASN A 1136 -19.41 13.93 -8.18
C ASN A 1136 -18.42 13.24 -7.22
N PRO A 1137 -18.26 13.68 -5.95
CA PRO A 1137 -18.66 14.97 -5.40
C PRO A 1137 -17.60 16.07 -5.64
N GLU A 1138 -16.38 15.68 -5.98
CA GLU A 1138 -15.22 16.57 -5.99
C GLU A 1138 -14.75 16.91 -7.39
N THR A 1139 -14.17 18.09 -7.51
CA THR A 1139 -13.55 18.59 -8.73
C THR A 1139 -12.42 19.52 -8.31
N TRP A 1140 -11.44 19.69 -9.18
CA TRP A 1140 -10.54 20.81 -9.07
C TRP A 1140 -10.75 21.75 -10.25
N PHE A 1141 -10.41 23.01 -10.04
CA PHE A 1141 -10.48 24.09 -11.01
C PHE A 1141 -9.07 24.39 -11.47
N PRO A 1142 -8.63 23.87 -12.62
CA PRO A 1142 -7.36 24.23 -13.20
C PRO A 1142 -7.42 25.70 -13.65
N TYR A 1143 -6.35 26.46 -13.41
CA TYR A 1143 -6.26 27.84 -13.87
C TYR A 1143 -4.82 28.23 -14.19
N HIS A 1144 -4.69 29.31 -14.94
CA HIS A 1144 -3.45 29.93 -15.36
C HIS A 1144 -3.44 31.34 -14.79
N LEU A 1145 -2.30 31.80 -14.26
CA LEU A 1145 -2.09 33.19 -13.86
C LEU A 1145 -0.98 33.81 -14.68
N ALA A 1146 -1.28 34.86 -15.44
CA ALA A 1146 -0.26 35.63 -16.14
C ALA A 1146 0.49 36.58 -15.21
N ASN A 1147 -0.17 37.05 -14.15
CA ASN A 1147 0.41 37.94 -13.14
C ASN A 1147 0.15 37.38 -11.74
N ARG A 1148 1.09 37.58 -10.81
CA ARG A 1148 0.88 37.26 -9.40
C ARG A 1148 -0.32 38.03 -8.86
N SER A 1149 -1.26 37.37 -8.21
CA SER A 1149 -2.49 38.00 -7.74
C SER A 1149 -3.14 37.21 -6.63
N ASN A 1150 -3.99 37.86 -5.84
CA ASN A 1150 -4.88 37.13 -4.94
C ASN A 1150 -5.91 36.37 -5.78
N VAL A 1151 -5.97 35.07 -5.56
CA VAL A 1151 -6.88 34.19 -6.27
C VAL A 1151 -8.01 33.76 -5.37
N THR A 1152 -9.21 34.05 -5.84
CA THR A 1152 -10.44 33.56 -5.24
C THR A 1152 -11.26 32.86 -6.30
N ILE A 1153 -11.80 31.69 -5.97
CA ILE A 1153 -12.81 31.03 -6.80
C ILE A 1153 -14.15 31.07 -6.07
N THR A 1154 -15.11 31.75 -6.67
CA THR A 1154 -16.47 31.84 -6.13
C THR A 1154 -17.44 31.03 -6.98
N ILE A 1155 -18.32 30.29 -6.34
CA ILE A 1155 -19.25 29.36 -6.99
C ILE A 1155 -20.68 29.89 -6.82
N TYR A 1156 -21.47 29.78 -7.88
CA TYR A 1156 -22.86 30.23 -7.96
C TYR A 1156 -23.77 29.19 -8.62
N ASP A 1157 -25.06 29.23 -8.28
CA ASP A 1157 -26.09 28.47 -9.00
C ASP A 1157 -26.54 29.15 -10.31
N THR A 1158 -27.51 28.55 -11.03
CA THR A 1158 -28.09 29.12 -12.27
C THR A 1158 -28.85 30.43 -12.08
N HIS A 1159 -29.22 30.78 -10.86
CA HIS A 1159 -29.89 32.04 -10.53
C HIS A 1159 -28.90 33.14 -10.10
N GLY A 1160 -27.60 32.82 -10.00
CA GLY A 1160 -26.56 33.73 -9.52
C GLY A 1160 -26.45 33.80 -8.00
N THR A 1161 -27.10 32.88 -7.27
CA THR A 1161 -26.99 32.79 -5.81
C THR A 1161 -25.61 32.28 -5.45
N PHE A 1162 -24.97 32.92 -4.48
CA PHE A 1162 -23.69 32.50 -3.94
C PHE A 1162 -23.78 31.11 -3.27
N ILE A 1163 -22.80 30.25 -3.55
CA ILE A 1163 -22.75 28.87 -3.08
C ILE A 1163 -21.52 28.64 -2.18
N HIS A 1164 -20.32 28.90 -2.70
CA HIS A 1164 -19.09 28.66 -1.95
C HIS A 1164 -17.97 29.58 -2.42
N GLN A 1165 -17.00 29.86 -1.55
CA GLN A 1165 -15.77 30.57 -1.92
C GLN A 1165 -14.52 29.83 -1.48
N LEU A 1166 -13.59 29.64 -2.42
CA LEU A 1166 -12.23 29.17 -2.16
C LEU A 1166 -11.29 30.36 -2.20
N ASP A 1167 -10.78 30.76 -1.04
CA ASP A 1167 -9.74 31.77 -0.94
C ASP A 1167 -8.36 31.11 -0.96
N LEU A 1168 -7.74 31.09 -2.14
CA LEU A 1168 -6.43 30.49 -2.34
C LEU A 1168 -5.29 31.43 -1.94
N GLY A 1169 -5.63 32.64 -1.48
CA GLY A 1169 -4.65 33.64 -1.07
C GLY A 1169 -3.82 34.18 -2.24
N HIS A 1170 -2.64 34.71 -1.93
CA HIS A 1170 -1.74 35.27 -2.93
C HIS A 1170 -1.03 34.16 -3.70
N GLN A 1171 -1.20 34.12 -5.02
CA GLN A 1171 -0.66 33.09 -5.89
C GLN A 1171 0.30 33.72 -6.92
N GLN A 1172 1.43 33.05 -7.19
CA GLN A 1172 2.42 33.51 -8.18
C GLN A 1172 1.93 33.27 -9.61
N ALA A 1173 2.48 34.00 -10.58
CA ALA A 1173 2.20 33.74 -11.99
C ALA A 1173 2.67 32.32 -12.38
N GLY A 1174 1.82 31.54 -13.08
CA GLY A 1174 2.14 30.16 -13.44
C GLY A 1174 0.93 29.30 -13.83
N TYR A 1175 1.21 28.03 -14.15
CA TYR A 1175 0.23 27.00 -14.48
C TYR A 1175 -0.21 26.21 -13.24
N TYR A 1176 -1.50 26.21 -12.94
CA TYR A 1176 -2.12 25.47 -11.84
C TYR A 1176 -3.04 24.38 -12.41
N THR A 1177 -2.45 23.38 -13.08
CA THR A 1177 -3.17 22.40 -13.90
C THR A 1177 -3.26 20.99 -13.32
N THR A 1178 -2.42 20.66 -12.34
CA THR A 1178 -2.39 19.35 -11.68
C THR A 1178 -3.23 19.33 -10.40
N ARG A 1179 -3.70 18.15 -9.96
CA ARG A 1179 -4.55 18.00 -8.77
C ARG A 1179 -3.91 18.56 -7.49
N SER A 1180 -2.58 18.45 -7.35
CA SER A 1180 -1.82 18.97 -6.20
C SER A 1180 -1.65 20.48 -6.19
N ARG A 1181 -1.93 21.17 -7.31
CA ARG A 1181 -1.74 22.63 -7.45
C ARG A 1181 -3.01 23.41 -7.76
N ALA A 1182 -3.98 22.79 -8.43
CA ALA A 1182 -5.24 23.43 -8.79
C ALA A 1182 -6.14 23.67 -7.57
N ALA A 1183 -7.11 24.57 -7.71
CA ALA A 1183 -8.06 24.87 -6.63
C ALA A 1183 -9.04 23.71 -6.46
N TYR A 1184 -9.13 23.15 -5.26
CA TYR A 1184 -9.95 21.97 -5.01
C TYR A 1184 -11.32 22.32 -4.41
N TRP A 1185 -12.37 21.67 -4.88
CA TRP A 1185 -13.71 21.76 -4.30
C TRP A 1185 -14.37 20.41 -4.15
N ASP A 1186 -14.96 20.17 -2.99
CA ASP A 1186 -15.63 18.91 -2.63
C ASP A 1186 -17.14 18.91 -2.89
N GLY A 1187 -17.65 19.92 -3.63
CA GLY A 1187 -19.05 20.03 -4.02
C GLY A 1187 -20.00 20.54 -2.93
N ARG A 1188 -19.47 21.21 -1.88
CA ARG A 1188 -20.26 21.77 -0.77
C ARG A 1188 -20.38 23.30 -0.81
N ASN A 1189 -21.48 23.83 -0.28
CA ASN A 1189 -21.64 25.26 -0.03
C ASN A 1189 -20.87 25.71 1.23
N ASP A 1190 -20.82 27.02 1.50
CA ASP A 1190 -20.10 27.62 2.66
C ASP A 1190 -20.55 27.12 4.04
N VAL A 1191 -21.76 26.56 4.15
CA VAL A 1191 -22.26 25.98 5.40
C VAL A 1191 -22.04 24.45 5.47
N GLY A 1192 -21.31 23.90 4.50
CA GLY A 1192 -20.89 22.49 4.46
C GLY A 1192 -21.93 21.52 3.88
N GLU A 1193 -22.98 22.02 3.24
CA GLU A 1193 -24.03 21.20 2.62
C GLU A 1193 -23.70 20.90 1.15
N ARG A 1194 -23.98 19.67 0.71
CA ARG A 1194 -23.83 19.32 -0.71
C ARG A 1194 -24.82 20.09 -1.56
N VAL A 1195 -24.33 20.65 -2.66
CA VAL A 1195 -25.19 21.34 -3.61
C VAL A 1195 -26.01 20.33 -4.43
N ALA A 1196 -27.12 20.77 -5.03
CA ALA A 1196 -27.99 19.89 -5.82
C ALA A 1196 -27.31 19.46 -7.14
N SER A 1197 -27.78 18.37 -7.77
CA SER A 1197 -27.39 18.13 -9.17
C SER A 1197 -27.92 19.28 -10.00
N GLY A 1198 -27.11 19.78 -10.91
CA GLY A 1198 -27.51 20.90 -11.73
C GLY A 1198 -26.32 21.55 -12.40
N LEU A 1199 -26.64 22.59 -13.16
CA LEU A 1199 -25.64 23.46 -13.73
C LEU A 1199 -25.21 24.47 -12.67
N TYR A 1200 -23.91 24.65 -12.49
CA TYR A 1200 -23.33 25.66 -11.62
C TYR A 1200 -22.33 26.49 -12.41
N PHE A 1201 -22.03 27.67 -11.89
CA PHE A 1201 -21.01 28.53 -12.44
C PHE A 1201 -19.95 28.78 -11.39
N TYR A 1202 -18.68 28.71 -11.77
CA TYR A 1202 -17.55 29.07 -10.91
C TYR A 1202 -16.78 30.19 -11.57
N GLN A 1203 -16.40 31.15 -10.73
CA GLN A 1203 -15.83 32.41 -11.10
C GLN A 1203 -14.46 32.54 -10.46
N LEU A 1204 -13.41 32.57 -11.28
CA LEU A 1204 -12.09 32.97 -10.85
C LEU A 1204 -12.03 34.49 -10.81
N LYS A 1205 -11.60 35.06 -9.69
CA LYS A 1205 -11.15 36.46 -9.58
C LYS A 1205 -9.65 36.46 -9.36
N ALA A 1206 -8.94 37.09 -10.29
CA ALA A 1206 -7.49 37.23 -10.30
C ALA A 1206 -7.13 38.47 -11.12
N ASP A 1207 -6.14 39.24 -10.68
CA ASP A 1207 -5.62 40.43 -11.37
C ASP A 1207 -6.69 41.50 -11.71
N GLY A 1208 -7.69 41.69 -10.83
CA GLY A 1208 -8.82 42.61 -11.08
C GLY A 1208 -9.76 42.16 -12.21
N LEU A 1209 -9.48 41.02 -12.84
CA LEU A 1209 -10.28 40.39 -13.88
C LEU A 1209 -11.11 39.26 -13.29
N SER A 1210 -12.15 38.88 -14.03
CA SER A 1210 -13.05 37.82 -13.62
C SER A 1210 -13.42 36.91 -14.77
N TYR A 1211 -13.24 35.61 -14.55
CA TYR A 1211 -13.47 34.57 -15.54
C TYR A 1211 -14.53 33.61 -15.02
N LEU A 1212 -15.60 33.43 -15.77
CA LEU A 1212 -16.73 32.58 -15.40
C LEU A 1212 -16.74 31.35 -16.28
N ARG A 1213 -16.88 30.17 -15.67
CA ARG A 1213 -17.15 28.92 -16.38
C ARG A 1213 -18.31 28.18 -15.77
N LYS A 1214 -18.93 27.32 -16.58
CA LYS A 1214 -19.98 26.42 -16.13
C LYS A 1214 -19.37 25.07 -15.76
N MET A 1215 -19.91 24.45 -14.73
CA MET A 1215 -19.65 23.07 -14.36
C MET A 1215 -20.98 22.36 -14.17
N VAL A 1216 -21.00 21.07 -14.43
CA VAL A 1216 -22.18 20.24 -14.23
C VAL A 1216 -21.92 19.33 -13.05
N ILE A 1217 -22.77 19.46 -12.04
CA ILE A 1217 -22.80 18.56 -10.90
C ILE A 1217 -23.87 17.54 -11.21
N VAL A 1218 -23.46 16.28 -11.27
CA VAL A 1218 -24.38 15.15 -11.48
C VAL A 1218 -24.31 14.32 -10.23
N LYS A 1219 -25.36 14.35 -9.40
CA LYS A 1219 -25.47 13.39 -8.29
C LYS A 1219 -25.59 11.97 -8.81
#